data_AF-A0A1R2CEG8-F1
#
_entry.id   AF-A0A1R2CEG8-F1
#
_cell.length_a   1.000
_cell.length_b   1.000
_cell.length_c   1.000
_cell.angle_alpha   90.00
_cell.angle_beta   90.00
_cell.angle_gamma   90.00
#
_symmetry.space_group_name_H-M   'P 1'
#
loop_
_entity.id
_entity.type
_entity.pdbx_description
1 polymer ?
#
loop_
_entity_poly.entity_id
_entity_poly.type
_entity_poly.pdbx_seq_one_letter_code
_entity_poly.pdbx_strand_id
1 'polypeptide(L)'
;MGCAGTKYKKIKPVESKQMTTSLMSLSIRKKSVFNRSMERKRSKYKELLDNQLKYSLEDFELITGILETREKNPLEKVEIRKVLIDHFLFNSLPIKSINALTINFYLYNYDEGKTVFIQYSIGQYFYIINSGSVEIIINDVTRSVLTKGECFGEIALLHDTLRTATVKTLEPTSLWVLSREAFKNAIHSVSKSKYSDNKSFLDNSPIFKILTPVQKLLMLDLLVSQDFKAGDKIIQENDPGDIFYIIKKGHVSCSIKNMEIRKLGPGEFFGEQALIYNTQRTATVKALSKLSVLSIGSEDLHDVLGSKFQDIIYRNSQRIAFERSSVFKSLTPAQHEKCLHFIKIESYGQDEIVFRKGDIKGKKIYFVLKGEIRSEFNILNVFDCIGDIELRKGLGKYSENWVTTADTDLAVITREDVEKCIGGDLETTISFNDLISVLRRVNIFRALSQEKLEGLIGYLKVVEFQAEEIIFQQGDTGESFFIVKEGQVEVFKDGVYLRMIAKDDFFGERSIMFNEPRTATVKAKVLTKCWTLGKGDFLNILDEPIQRQLTRRIELQNDGIGLSDLALVREIGRGNFGKVFLVYDVQKQVPYALKSISRWKINEYKIFDNVLLERQILLQLDHPMLMKLVKTFKDYHRVYFLCEFVRGIDLFDVMRELEQIDEEKSVFYISCLLLVLKFLHERRIVYRDLKPENVMIDEEGYPKLIDFGTAKIIKNRTFTVMGTPHYMAPEIIKGTGYGIEADLWSLGVMLYEFLFCSLPFADDEQDTFKIYKRIQEDSLRLPLPSTKFGCRSLLEKLLNKNPSMRGNCESVMKHGWFFGVNWDKFLAKQNKAPYIPDISDPIGDLASVNIEGETLPDIRTQIYELEIKEPVPEITKNQAPKDWDADF
;
A
#
# COMPACT_ATOMS: atom_id res chain seq x y z
N MET A 1 84.02 -9.48 8.44
CA MET A 1 83.35 -9.40 9.75
C MET A 1 81.86 -9.69 9.54
N GLY A 2 81.18 -10.64 10.16
CA GLY A 2 81.57 -11.80 10.96
C GLY A 2 80.52 -12.90 10.74
N CYS A 3 80.99 -14.15 10.67
CA CYS A 3 80.17 -15.36 10.51
C CYS A 3 79.99 -16.05 11.86
N ALA A 4 78.80 -16.60 12.11
CA ALA A 4 78.61 -17.82 12.90
C ALA A 4 77.21 -18.40 12.60
N GLY A 5 77.16 -19.61 12.06
CA GLY A 5 75.93 -20.36 11.81
C GLY A 5 75.68 -21.42 12.87
N THR A 6 74.45 -21.96 12.93
CA THR A 6 74.17 -23.28 13.51
C THR A 6 72.91 -23.94 12.92
N LYS A 7 73.17 -25.09 12.27
CA LYS A 7 72.44 -26.37 12.20
C LYS A 7 70.91 -26.45 12.00
N TYR A 8 70.55 -27.08 10.88
CA TYR A 8 69.26 -27.69 10.54
C TYR A 8 68.95 -28.98 11.33
N LYS A 9 67.67 -29.17 11.72
CA LYS A 9 67.06 -30.48 12.00
C LYS A 9 65.89 -30.72 11.03
N LYS A 10 65.93 -31.86 10.34
CA LYS A 10 64.87 -32.37 9.44
C LYS A 10 63.60 -32.71 10.24
N ILE A 11 62.43 -32.25 9.77
CA ILE A 11 61.11 -32.69 10.23
C ILE A 11 60.49 -33.56 9.12
N LYS A 12 60.03 -34.76 9.49
CA LYS A 12 59.23 -35.70 8.68
C LYS A 12 57.72 -35.32 8.77
N PRO A 13 56.88 -35.70 7.79
CA PRO A 13 55.51 -35.21 7.68
C PRO A 13 54.59 -35.85 8.73
N VAL A 14 53.68 -35.05 9.31
CA VAL A 14 52.59 -35.52 10.18
C VAL A 14 51.28 -35.44 9.38
N GLU A 15 50.56 -36.55 9.38
CA GLU A 15 49.32 -36.79 8.65
C GLU A 15 48.18 -35.85 9.04
N SER A 16 47.49 -35.35 8.02
CA SER A 16 46.25 -34.59 8.11
C SER A 16 45.06 -35.52 8.37
N LYS A 17 44.64 -35.69 9.63
CA LYS A 17 43.32 -36.25 9.99
C LYS A 17 42.92 -35.73 11.38
N GLN A 18 42.10 -34.68 11.42
CA GLN A 18 41.16 -34.27 12.50
C GLN A 18 40.96 -32.74 12.49
N MET A 19 40.24 -32.21 11.50
CA MET A 19 39.63 -30.87 11.59
C MET A 19 38.34 -30.72 10.77
N THR A 20 38.05 -31.67 9.87
CA THR A 20 36.85 -31.65 9.02
C THR A 20 35.58 -32.20 9.69
N THR A 21 35.69 -33.04 10.73
CA THR A 21 34.53 -33.64 11.42
C THR A 21 33.81 -32.71 12.39
N SER A 22 34.48 -31.70 12.96
CA SER A 22 33.87 -30.75 13.91
C SER A 22 32.99 -29.70 13.20
N LEU A 23 33.45 -29.18 12.06
CA LEU A 23 32.67 -28.23 11.25
C LEU A 23 31.47 -28.88 10.55
N MET A 24 31.64 -30.11 10.03
CA MET A 24 30.52 -30.89 9.50
C MET A 24 29.50 -31.24 10.58
N SER A 25 29.92 -31.64 11.79
CA SER A 25 28.98 -31.96 12.87
C SER A 25 28.22 -30.75 13.42
N LEU A 26 28.82 -29.56 13.43
CA LEU A 26 28.14 -28.29 13.74
C LEU A 26 27.15 -27.86 12.64
N SER A 27 27.52 -28.02 11.37
CA SER A 27 26.63 -27.77 10.22
C SER A 27 25.46 -28.77 10.18
N ILE A 28 25.72 -30.06 10.44
CA ILE A 28 24.70 -31.12 10.52
C ILE A 28 23.79 -30.92 11.74
N ARG A 29 24.33 -30.51 12.90
CA ARG A 29 23.50 -30.14 14.07
C ARG A 29 22.60 -28.96 13.77
N LYS A 30 23.13 -27.90 13.14
CA LYS A 30 22.33 -26.75 12.69
C LYS A 30 21.26 -27.16 11.68
N LYS A 31 21.60 -28.00 10.69
CA LYS A 31 20.66 -28.63 9.74
C LYS A 31 19.53 -29.37 10.43
N SER A 32 19.84 -30.21 11.42
CA SER A 32 18.83 -31.00 12.14
C SER A 32 17.93 -30.14 13.04
N VAL A 33 18.45 -29.05 13.62
CA VAL A 33 17.69 -28.16 14.51
C VAL A 33 16.82 -27.20 13.68
N PHE A 34 17.35 -26.69 12.57
CA PHE A 34 16.62 -25.85 11.61
C PHE A 34 15.47 -26.62 10.95
N ASN A 35 15.74 -27.80 10.38
CA ASN A 35 14.70 -28.63 9.76
C ASN A 35 13.66 -29.08 10.79
N ARG A 36 14.05 -29.46 12.01
CA ARG A 36 13.06 -29.78 13.07
C ARG A 36 12.24 -28.58 13.53
N SER A 37 12.80 -27.37 13.56
CA SER A 37 12.08 -26.16 13.94
C SER A 37 11.03 -25.81 12.89
N MET A 38 11.41 -25.79 11.61
CA MET A 38 10.52 -25.50 10.48
C MET A 38 9.51 -26.63 10.20
N GLU A 39 9.87 -27.91 10.37
CA GLU A 39 8.94 -29.04 10.31
C GLU A 39 7.94 -29.04 11.46
N ARG A 40 8.36 -28.64 12.67
CA ARG A 40 7.44 -28.40 13.79
C ARG A 40 6.52 -27.22 13.52
N LYS A 41 7.04 -26.13 12.92
CA LYS A 41 6.22 -24.98 12.47
C LYS A 41 5.21 -25.43 11.41
N ARG A 42 5.61 -26.10 10.33
CA ARG A 42 4.70 -26.64 9.29
C ARG A 42 3.70 -27.64 9.86
N SER A 43 4.13 -28.61 10.68
CA SER A 43 3.19 -29.59 11.25
C SER A 43 2.18 -28.92 12.17
N LYS A 44 2.58 -27.92 12.97
CA LYS A 44 1.67 -27.19 13.87
C LYS A 44 0.79 -26.16 13.16
N TYR A 45 1.31 -25.47 12.14
CA TYR A 45 0.54 -24.51 11.34
C TYR A 45 -0.42 -25.23 10.40
N LYS A 46 0.02 -26.34 9.80
CA LYS A 46 -0.83 -27.24 9.02
C LYS A 46 -1.81 -27.98 9.91
N GLU A 47 -1.48 -28.33 11.15
CA GLU A 47 -2.43 -28.85 12.14
C GLU A 47 -3.41 -27.77 12.62
N LEU A 48 -3.02 -26.49 12.72
CA LEU A 48 -3.94 -25.37 12.96
C LEU A 48 -4.88 -25.12 11.77
N LEU A 49 -4.35 -25.16 10.55
CA LEU A 49 -5.14 -25.08 9.31
C LEU A 49 -6.05 -26.31 9.19
N ASP A 50 -5.52 -27.52 9.39
CA ASP A 50 -6.23 -28.80 9.31
C ASP A 50 -7.26 -28.95 10.45
N ASN A 51 -7.02 -28.36 11.62
CA ASN A 51 -8.00 -28.28 12.72
C ASN A 51 -9.05 -27.19 12.48
N GLN A 52 -8.70 -26.05 11.84
CA GLN A 52 -9.70 -25.13 11.28
C GLN A 52 -10.52 -25.80 10.17
N LEU A 53 -9.94 -26.78 9.45
CA LEU A 53 -10.57 -27.53 8.35
C LEU A 53 -11.36 -28.78 8.82
N LYS A 54 -11.25 -29.20 10.08
CA LYS A 54 -11.89 -30.43 10.61
C LYS A 54 -13.26 -30.22 11.25
N TYR A 55 -13.55 -29.00 11.72
CA TYR A 55 -14.83 -28.66 12.32
C TYR A 55 -15.66 -27.89 11.30
N SER A 56 -16.92 -28.29 11.11
CA SER A 56 -17.79 -27.66 10.11
C SER A 56 -17.98 -26.18 10.44
N LEU A 57 -18.03 -25.35 9.40
CA LEU A 57 -18.30 -23.91 9.41
C LEU A 57 -19.74 -23.56 9.88
N GLU A 58 -20.41 -24.47 10.59
CA GLU A 58 -21.88 -24.45 10.76
C GLU A 58 -22.34 -23.85 12.09
N ASP A 59 -21.46 -23.72 13.09
CA ASP A 59 -21.87 -23.20 14.41
C ASP A 59 -21.33 -21.79 14.65
N PHE A 60 -22.04 -20.79 14.13
CA PHE A 60 -21.90 -19.42 14.60
C PHE A 60 -22.33 -19.32 16.07
N GLU A 61 -21.58 -18.54 16.86
CA GLU A 61 -21.94 -18.24 18.23
C GLU A 61 -23.33 -17.58 18.29
N LEU A 62 -24.31 -18.27 18.87
CA LEU A 62 -25.64 -17.76 19.14
C LEU A 62 -25.74 -17.35 20.61
N ILE A 63 -26.25 -16.13 20.86
CA ILE A 63 -26.56 -15.72 22.23
C ILE A 63 -27.78 -16.50 22.71
N THR A 64 -27.56 -17.42 23.65
CA THR A 64 -28.62 -18.26 24.24
C THR A 64 -29.25 -17.64 25.49
N GLY A 65 -28.63 -16.59 26.04
CA GLY A 65 -29.14 -15.85 27.19
C GLY A 65 -30.39 -15.04 26.86
N ILE A 66 -31.18 -14.74 27.88
CA ILE A 66 -32.38 -13.92 27.77
C ILE A 66 -31.97 -12.45 27.84
N LEU A 67 -32.29 -11.69 26.78
CA LEU A 67 -32.02 -10.25 26.72
C LEU A 67 -32.88 -9.49 27.73
N GLU A 68 -32.25 -8.74 28.62
CA GLU A 68 -32.93 -7.80 29.51
C GLU A 68 -32.99 -6.41 28.85
N THR A 69 -34.16 -6.06 28.30
CA THR A 69 -34.34 -4.80 27.58
C THR A 69 -34.63 -3.66 28.57
N ARG A 70 -33.57 -2.99 29.04
CA ARG A 70 -33.67 -1.77 29.85
C ARG A 70 -32.53 -0.80 29.60
N GLU A 71 -32.71 0.45 30.03
CA GLU A 71 -31.62 1.42 30.05
C GLU A 71 -30.60 1.10 31.15
N LYS A 72 -29.32 1.32 30.83
CA LYS A 72 -28.22 1.20 31.78
C LYS A 72 -28.24 2.39 32.73
N ASN A 73 -28.18 2.12 34.02
CA ASN A 73 -28.09 3.17 35.03
C ASN A 73 -26.69 3.82 35.03
N PRO A 74 -26.50 4.97 35.69
CA PRO A 74 -25.20 5.66 35.72
C PRO A 74 -24.06 4.84 36.34
N LEU A 75 -24.33 4.02 37.35
CA LEU A 75 -23.32 3.20 38.03
C LEU A 75 -22.83 2.07 37.12
N GLU A 76 -23.72 1.37 36.43
CA GLU A 76 -23.40 0.33 35.45
C GLU A 76 -22.53 0.90 34.31
N LYS A 77 -22.85 2.12 33.84
CA LYS A 77 -22.01 2.81 32.84
C LYS A 77 -20.60 3.06 33.37
N VAL A 78 -20.44 3.38 34.65
CA VAL A 78 -19.12 3.59 35.29
C VAL A 78 -18.38 2.26 35.44
N GLU A 79 -19.04 1.19 35.86
CA GLU A 79 -18.45 -0.14 36.00
C GLU A 79 -17.94 -0.67 34.66
N ILE A 80 -18.77 -0.65 33.61
CA ILE A 80 -18.37 -1.06 32.25
C ILE A 80 -17.18 -0.22 31.77
N ARG A 81 -17.22 1.11 31.95
CA ARG A 81 -16.12 1.99 31.55
C ARG A 81 -14.81 1.65 32.25
N LYS A 82 -14.86 1.34 33.54
CA LYS A 82 -13.66 0.98 34.31
C LYS A 82 -13.04 -0.29 33.73
N VAL A 83 -13.84 -1.33 33.50
CA VAL A 83 -13.38 -2.58 32.86
C VAL A 83 -12.75 -2.30 31.50
N LEU A 84 -13.39 -1.48 30.66
CA LEU A 84 -12.84 -1.13 29.34
C LEU A 84 -11.52 -0.35 29.44
N ILE A 85 -11.40 0.62 30.35
CA ILE A 85 -10.17 1.42 30.52
C ILE A 85 -9.00 0.52 30.94
N ASP A 86 -9.24 -0.46 31.80
CA ASP A 86 -8.21 -1.37 32.30
C ASP A 86 -7.88 -2.49 31.28
N HIS A 87 -8.77 -2.76 30.33
CA HIS A 87 -8.64 -3.84 29.36
C HIS A 87 -7.77 -3.44 28.15
N PHE A 88 -6.77 -4.26 27.80
CA PHE A 88 -5.76 -3.95 26.78
C PHE A 88 -6.33 -3.58 25.39
N LEU A 89 -7.44 -4.21 24.99
CA LEU A 89 -8.07 -3.94 23.69
C LEU A 89 -8.62 -2.51 23.61
N PHE A 90 -9.03 -1.96 24.75
CA PHE A 90 -9.76 -0.70 24.82
C PHE A 90 -8.99 0.41 25.54
N ASN A 91 -7.92 0.09 26.29
CA ASN A 91 -7.17 1.05 27.11
C ASN A 91 -6.54 2.20 26.31
N SER A 92 -6.20 1.94 25.05
CA SER A 92 -5.59 2.90 24.13
C SER A 92 -6.65 3.71 23.37
N LEU A 93 -7.94 3.41 23.56
CA LEU A 93 -9.01 4.11 22.88
C LEU A 93 -9.30 5.45 23.55
N PRO A 94 -9.66 6.49 22.76
CA PRO A 94 -10.14 7.73 23.31
C PRO A 94 -11.36 7.52 24.23
N ILE A 95 -11.47 8.31 25.30
CA ILE A 95 -12.61 8.24 26.24
C ILE A 95 -13.98 8.37 25.54
N LYS A 96 -14.05 9.12 24.43
CA LYS A 96 -15.26 9.22 23.60
C LYS A 96 -15.64 7.88 22.95
N SER A 97 -14.66 7.11 22.49
CA SER A 97 -14.86 5.75 21.94
C SER A 97 -15.31 4.80 23.03
N ILE A 98 -14.66 4.85 24.21
CA ILE A 98 -15.06 4.05 25.38
C ILE A 98 -16.51 4.38 25.77
N ASN A 99 -16.89 5.66 25.77
CA ASN A 99 -18.27 6.07 26.04
C ASN A 99 -19.26 5.54 24.99
N ALA A 100 -18.91 5.59 23.71
CA ALA A 100 -19.73 5.05 22.63
C ALA A 100 -19.89 3.53 22.75
N LEU A 101 -18.82 2.80 23.08
CA LEU A 101 -18.86 1.36 23.33
C LEU A 101 -19.74 1.02 24.53
N THR A 102 -19.61 1.74 25.64
CA THR A 102 -20.39 1.54 26.87
C THR A 102 -21.91 1.57 26.59
N ILE A 103 -22.34 2.43 25.66
CA ILE A 103 -23.76 2.53 25.30
C ILE A 103 -24.26 1.25 24.61
N ASN A 104 -23.41 0.59 23.81
CA ASN A 104 -23.75 -0.54 22.95
C ASN A 104 -23.62 -1.93 23.60
N PHE A 105 -23.28 -2.01 24.89
CA PHE A 105 -23.41 -3.28 25.62
C PHE A 105 -24.88 -3.64 25.85
N TYR A 106 -25.25 -4.90 25.89
CA TYR A 106 -26.59 -5.34 26.26
C TYR A 106 -26.51 -6.37 27.38
N LEU A 107 -27.47 -6.36 28.30
CA LEU A 107 -27.46 -7.27 29.44
C LEU A 107 -28.20 -8.55 29.07
N TYR A 108 -27.55 -9.70 29.24
CA TYR A 108 -28.13 -11.01 29.02
C TYR A 108 -28.04 -11.84 30.29
N ASN A 109 -29.14 -12.49 30.63
CA ASN A 109 -29.24 -13.35 31.80
C ASN A 109 -29.25 -14.83 31.38
N TYR A 110 -28.52 -15.64 32.13
CA TYR A 110 -28.36 -17.06 31.89
C TYR A 110 -28.66 -17.84 33.17
N ASP A 111 -29.38 -18.95 33.03
CA ASP A 111 -29.54 -19.92 34.12
C ASP A 111 -28.22 -20.65 34.41
N GLU A 112 -28.17 -21.36 35.51
CA GLU A 112 -27.06 -22.26 35.87
C GLU A 112 -26.85 -23.38 34.83
N GLY A 113 -25.59 -23.73 34.55
CA GLY A 113 -25.19 -24.81 33.65
C GLY A 113 -25.38 -24.51 32.16
N LYS A 114 -25.75 -23.29 31.79
CA LYS A 114 -25.96 -22.88 30.40
C LYS A 114 -24.63 -22.62 29.71
N THR A 115 -24.53 -23.08 28.47
CA THR A 115 -23.35 -22.82 27.63
C THR A 115 -23.49 -21.46 26.96
N VAL A 116 -22.50 -20.60 27.17
CA VAL A 116 -22.41 -19.28 26.54
C VAL A 116 -21.89 -19.43 25.11
N PHE A 117 -20.79 -20.17 24.93
CA PHE A 117 -20.29 -20.59 23.63
C PHE A 117 -19.40 -21.84 23.75
N ILE A 118 -19.17 -22.51 22.63
CA ILE A 118 -18.44 -23.77 22.56
C ILE A 118 -17.05 -23.53 21.92
N GLN A 119 -16.04 -24.27 22.37
CA GLN A 119 -14.73 -24.31 21.74
C GLN A 119 -14.87 -24.62 20.24
N TYR A 120 -14.07 -23.93 19.42
CA TYR A 120 -14.08 -23.99 17.96
C TYR A 120 -15.29 -23.36 17.24
N SER A 121 -16.29 -22.83 17.96
CA SER A 121 -17.33 -22.00 17.33
C SER A 121 -16.77 -20.66 16.82
N ILE A 122 -17.40 -20.05 15.82
CA ILE A 122 -16.98 -18.73 15.31
C ILE A 122 -17.44 -17.65 16.28
N GLY A 123 -16.48 -17.01 16.97
CA GLY A 123 -16.77 -15.98 17.95
C GLY A 123 -17.20 -14.64 17.33
N GLN A 124 -18.23 -14.01 17.88
CA GLN A 124 -18.72 -12.69 17.45
C GLN A 124 -18.87 -11.67 18.58
N TYR A 125 -18.86 -12.12 19.83
CA TYR A 125 -19.22 -11.28 20.97
C TYR A 125 -18.10 -11.17 22.00
N PHE A 126 -18.13 -10.09 22.78
CA PHE A 126 -17.31 -9.87 23.96
C PHE A 126 -18.20 -9.75 25.18
N TYR A 127 -17.76 -10.36 26.28
CA TYR A 127 -18.54 -10.51 27.50
C TYR A 127 -17.82 -9.87 28.69
N ILE A 128 -18.57 -9.16 29.52
CA ILE A 128 -18.15 -8.71 30.86
C ILE A 128 -19.12 -9.32 31.87
N ILE A 129 -18.59 -9.94 32.92
CA ILE A 129 -19.41 -10.59 33.95
C ILE A 129 -19.99 -9.52 34.88
N ASN A 130 -21.31 -9.36 34.87
CA ASN A 130 -22.03 -8.41 35.72
C ASN A 130 -22.32 -9.01 37.12
N SER A 131 -22.71 -10.28 37.15
CA SER A 131 -22.99 -11.07 38.36
C SER A 131 -22.94 -12.56 38.03
N GLY A 132 -22.66 -13.39 39.03
CA GLY A 132 -22.45 -14.83 38.85
C GLY A 132 -21.01 -15.18 38.45
N SER A 133 -20.82 -16.40 37.96
CA SER A 133 -19.53 -16.95 37.58
C SER A 133 -19.64 -17.95 36.43
N VAL A 134 -18.56 -18.05 35.66
CA VAL A 134 -18.46 -18.96 34.51
C VAL A 134 -17.20 -19.80 34.58
N GLU A 135 -17.28 -21.04 34.14
CA GLU A 135 -16.12 -21.91 33.95
C GLU A 135 -15.64 -21.89 32.49
N ILE A 136 -14.31 -21.92 32.33
CA ILE A 136 -13.62 -21.99 31.04
C ILE A 136 -13.07 -23.40 30.85
N ILE A 137 -13.56 -24.11 29.83
CA ILE A 137 -13.24 -25.51 29.55
C ILE A 137 -12.46 -25.58 28.23
N ILE A 138 -11.28 -26.19 28.24
CA ILE A 138 -10.45 -26.40 27.04
C ILE A 138 -10.15 -27.88 26.92
N ASN A 139 -10.55 -28.49 25.80
CA ASN A 139 -10.40 -29.94 25.57
C ASN A 139 -10.98 -30.76 26.72
N ASP A 140 -12.21 -30.46 27.12
CA ASP A 140 -12.96 -31.08 28.21
C ASP A 140 -12.33 -30.97 29.61
N VAL A 141 -11.31 -30.12 29.78
CA VAL A 141 -10.68 -29.84 31.08
C VAL A 141 -10.99 -28.40 31.49
N THR A 142 -11.59 -28.22 32.67
CA THR A 142 -11.79 -26.90 33.27
C THR A 142 -10.43 -26.27 33.59
N ARG A 143 -10.16 -25.12 32.97
CA ARG A 143 -8.89 -24.38 33.07
C ARG A 143 -8.94 -23.26 34.09
N SER A 144 -10.05 -22.55 34.15
CA SER A 144 -10.23 -21.40 35.04
C SER A 144 -11.72 -21.12 35.29
N VAL A 145 -11.99 -20.35 36.34
CA VAL A 145 -13.31 -19.80 36.66
C VAL A 145 -13.18 -18.29 36.66
N LEU A 146 -14.10 -17.60 35.98
CA LEU A 146 -14.17 -16.15 35.93
C LEU A 146 -15.40 -15.64 36.70
N THR A 147 -15.27 -14.47 37.31
CA THR A 147 -16.21 -13.88 38.26
C THR A 147 -16.49 -12.40 37.92
N LYS A 148 -17.35 -11.74 38.71
CA LYS A 148 -17.79 -10.35 38.47
C LYS A 148 -16.62 -9.40 38.16
N GLY A 149 -16.74 -8.66 37.05
CA GLY A 149 -15.76 -7.68 36.58
C GLY A 149 -14.72 -8.24 35.62
N GLU A 150 -14.56 -9.57 35.55
CA GLU A 150 -13.72 -10.23 34.56
C GLU A 150 -14.43 -10.33 33.21
N CYS A 151 -13.65 -10.56 32.16
CA CYS A 151 -14.13 -10.51 30.79
C CYS A 151 -13.57 -11.67 29.97
N PHE A 152 -14.26 -12.00 28.87
CA PHE A 152 -13.84 -13.04 27.95
C PHE A 152 -14.39 -12.82 26.55
N GLY A 153 -13.72 -13.41 25.57
CA GLY A 153 -14.14 -13.44 24.17
C GLY A 153 -13.71 -12.23 23.34
N GLU A 154 -12.80 -11.40 23.84
CA GLU A 154 -12.34 -10.14 23.27
C GLU A 154 -11.73 -10.25 21.87
N ILE A 155 -11.07 -11.36 21.54
CA ILE A 155 -10.41 -11.57 20.24
C ILE A 155 -11.46 -11.58 19.10
N ALA A 156 -12.66 -12.07 19.39
CA ALA A 156 -13.78 -12.09 18.45
C ALA A 156 -14.25 -10.69 18.03
N LEU A 157 -13.86 -9.62 18.72
CA LEU A 157 -14.16 -8.25 18.27
C LEU A 157 -13.26 -7.78 17.13
N LEU A 158 -12.09 -8.40 16.95
CA LEU A 158 -11.10 -7.98 15.97
C LEU A 158 -11.33 -8.65 14.61
N HIS A 159 -11.41 -9.97 14.56
CA HIS A 159 -11.55 -10.74 13.31
C HIS A 159 -12.32 -12.05 13.56
N ASP A 160 -12.64 -12.77 12.48
CA ASP A 160 -13.23 -14.10 12.56
C ASP A 160 -12.23 -15.08 13.17
N THR A 161 -12.47 -15.40 14.45
CA THR A 161 -11.67 -16.35 15.21
C THR A 161 -12.54 -17.45 15.77
N LEU A 162 -12.04 -18.68 15.68
CA LEU A 162 -12.60 -19.79 16.43
C LEU A 162 -12.39 -19.58 17.93
N ARG A 163 -13.38 -19.93 18.74
CA ARG A 163 -13.27 -19.89 20.21
C ARG A 163 -12.23 -20.89 20.68
N THR A 164 -11.35 -20.49 21.57
CA THR A 164 -10.29 -21.36 22.12
C THR A 164 -10.75 -22.21 23.29
N ALA A 165 -11.95 -21.95 23.82
CA ALA A 165 -12.53 -22.62 24.97
C ALA A 165 -14.06 -22.68 24.86
N THR A 166 -14.67 -23.62 25.59
CA THR A 166 -16.10 -23.64 25.90
C THR A 166 -16.33 -22.88 27.19
N VAL A 167 -17.38 -22.07 27.27
CA VAL A 167 -17.73 -21.30 28.47
C VAL A 167 -19.13 -21.69 28.95
N LYS A 168 -19.24 -22.05 30.23
CA LYS A 168 -20.50 -22.42 30.88
C LYS A 168 -20.73 -21.63 32.15
N THR A 169 -21.98 -21.32 32.46
CA THR A 169 -22.36 -20.68 33.73
C THR A 169 -22.36 -21.70 34.86
N LEU A 170 -21.76 -21.33 36.01
CA LEU A 170 -21.75 -22.16 37.22
C LEU A 170 -22.93 -21.88 38.15
N GLU A 171 -23.58 -20.74 37.95
CA GLU A 171 -24.71 -20.24 38.73
C GLU A 171 -25.53 -19.28 37.84
N PRO A 172 -26.72 -18.81 38.25
CA PRO A 172 -27.43 -17.76 37.53
C PRO A 172 -26.54 -16.54 37.29
N THR A 173 -26.23 -16.26 36.03
CA THR A 173 -25.17 -15.33 35.63
C THR A 173 -25.73 -14.27 34.69
N SER A 174 -25.33 -13.02 34.92
CA SER A 174 -25.67 -11.90 34.04
C SER A 174 -24.41 -11.40 33.35
N LEU A 175 -24.48 -11.24 32.02
CA LEU A 175 -23.35 -10.84 31.18
C LEU A 175 -23.68 -9.58 30.39
N TRP A 176 -22.80 -8.58 30.45
CA TRP A 176 -22.81 -7.49 29.48
C TRP A 176 -22.15 -7.96 28.20
N VAL A 177 -22.90 -7.91 27.10
CA VAL A 177 -22.48 -8.43 25.79
C VAL A 177 -22.31 -7.29 24.79
N LEU A 178 -21.17 -7.25 24.12
CA LEU A 178 -20.88 -6.33 23.02
C LEU A 178 -20.64 -7.15 21.74
N SER A 179 -21.33 -6.80 20.65
CA SER A 179 -21.09 -7.43 19.35
C SER A 179 -19.89 -6.83 18.63
N ARG A 180 -19.25 -7.63 17.78
CA ARG A 180 -18.20 -7.17 16.86
C ARG A 180 -18.65 -5.99 16.00
N GLU A 181 -19.86 -6.04 15.49
CA GLU A 181 -20.41 -4.97 14.66
C GLU A 181 -20.52 -3.65 15.45
N ALA A 182 -21.08 -3.71 16.67
CA ALA A 182 -21.19 -2.54 17.54
C ALA A 182 -19.81 -1.99 17.91
N PHE A 183 -18.84 -2.86 18.20
CA PHE A 183 -17.45 -2.48 18.43
C PHE A 183 -16.87 -1.74 17.21
N LYS A 184 -16.89 -2.38 16.03
CA LYS A 184 -16.37 -1.80 14.79
C LYS A 184 -17.01 -0.45 14.47
N ASN A 185 -18.33 -0.32 14.64
CA ASN A 185 -19.06 0.93 14.41
C ASN A 185 -18.67 2.04 15.40
N ALA A 186 -18.51 1.73 16.68
CA ALA A 186 -18.10 2.68 17.69
C ALA A 186 -16.66 3.17 17.47
N ILE A 187 -15.74 2.28 17.12
CA ILE A 187 -14.34 2.65 16.80
C ILE A 187 -14.30 3.48 15.51
N HIS A 188 -14.98 3.01 14.47
CA HIS A 188 -14.99 3.65 13.16
C HIS A 188 -15.58 5.06 13.22
N SER A 189 -16.71 5.27 13.91
CA SER A 189 -17.35 6.59 13.99
C SER A 189 -16.49 7.63 14.70
N VAL A 190 -15.83 7.29 15.80
CA VAL A 190 -15.02 8.23 16.57
C VAL A 190 -13.68 8.54 15.89
N SER A 191 -12.99 7.52 15.37
CA SER A 191 -11.71 7.72 14.66
C SER A 191 -11.92 8.45 13.33
N LYS A 192 -13.00 8.13 12.59
CA LYS A 192 -13.37 8.83 11.35
C LYS A 192 -13.78 10.29 11.61
N SER A 193 -14.55 10.58 12.66
CA SER A 193 -14.94 11.95 13.01
C SER A 193 -13.72 12.80 13.39
N LYS A 194 -12.85 12.33 14.29
CA LYS A 194 -11.63 13.06 14.67
C LYS A 194 -10.73 13.33 13.46
N TYR A 195 -10.50 12.30 12.66
CA TYR A 195 -9.68 12.40 11.45
C TYR A 195 -10.28 13.39 10.45
N SER A 196 -11.59 13.31 10.19
CA SER A 196 -12.29 14.23 9.28
C SER A 196 -12.27 15.66 9.78
N ASP A 197 -12.45 15.88 11.09
CA ASP A 197 -12.41 17.20 11.70
C ASP A 197 -11.00 17.83 11.60
N ASN A 198 -9.96 17.05 11.88
CA ASN A 198 -8.58 17.52 11.81
C ASN A 198 -8.15 17.75 10.35
N LYS A 199 -8.56 16.86 9.44
CA LYS A 199 -8.33 17.01 8.00
C LYS A 199 -9.00 18.25 7.44
N SER A 200 -10.28 18.45 7.75
CA SER A 200 -11.02 19.65 7.37
C SER A 200 -10.34 20.92 7.88
N PHE A 201 -9.83 20.90 9.11
CA PHE A 201 -9.08 22.02 9.66
C PHE A 201 -7.77 22.30 8.89
N LEU A 202 -6.96 21.27 8.60
CA LEU A 202 -5.72 21.43 7.81
C LEU A 202 -5.98 21.84 6.35
N ASP A 203 -7.06 21.36 5.76
CA ASP A 203 -7.41 21.70 4.37
C ASP A 203 -7.88 23.15 4.24
N ASN A 204 -8.57 23.67 5.26
CA ASN A 204 -9.12 25.02 5.26
C ASN A 204 -8.19 26.08 5.87
N SER A 205 -7.18 25.67 6.64
CA SER A 205 -6.24 26.61 7.26
C SER A 205 -5.31 27.27 6.24
N PRO A 206 -5.24 28.62 6.18
CA PRO A 206 -4.42 29.34 5.20
C PRO A 206 -2.94 28.97 5.22
N ILE A 207 -2.36 28.75 6.41
CA ILE A 207 -0.94 28.39 6.53
C ILE A 207 -0.63 27.00 5.98
N PHE A 208 -1.58 26.06 6.05
CA PHE A 208 -1.37 24.68 5.57
C PHE A 208 -1.76 24.49 4.11
N LYS A 209 -2.32 25.49 3.42
CA LYS A 209 -2.53 25.42 1.96
C LYS A 209 -1.25 25.16 1.18
N ILE A 210 -0.11 25.56 1.75
CA ILE A 210 1.21 25.37 1.16
C ILE A 210 1.72 23.93 1.28
N LEU A 211 1.13 23.09 2.13
CA LEU A 211 1.56 21.71 2.28
C LEU A 211 0.96 20.81 1.20
N THR A 212 1.78 19.90 0.68
CA THR A 212 1.29 18.87 -0.25
C THR A 212 0.26 17.97 0.42
N PRO A 213 -0.65 17.33 -0.34
CA PRO A 213 -1.61 16.38 0.24
C PRO A 213 -0.93 15.28 1.07
N VAL A 214 0.25 14.81 0.65
CA VAL A 214 1.03 13.81 1.38
C VAL A 214 1.55 14.37 2.72
N GLN A 215 2.13 15.58 2.73
CA GLN A 215 2.57 16.22 3.97
C GLN A 215 1.42 16.48 4.92
N LYS A 216 0.25 16.91 4.42
CA LYS A 216 -0.96 17.05 5.24
C LYS A 216 -1.40 15.73 5.85
N LEU A 217 -1.37 14.63 5.08
CA LEU A 217 -1.69 13.29 5.58
C LEU A 217 -0.71 12.84 6.66
N LEU A 218 0.59 13.04 6.44
CA LEU A 218 1.62 12.73 7.43
C LEU A 218 1.45 13.59 8.70
N MET A 219 1.15 14.88 8.56
CA MET A 219 0.83 15.74 9.69
C MET A 219 -0.42 15.27 10.43
N LEU A 220 -1.48 14.86 9.73
CA LEU A 220 -2.70 14.35 10.39
C LEU A 220 -2.43 13.17 11.30
N ASP A 221 -1.43 12.35 10.97
CA ASP A 221 -1.06 11.17 11.74
C ASP A 221 -0.23 11.50 12.98
N LEU A 222 0.47 12.64 12.97
CA LEU A 222 1.31 13.09 14.09
C LEU A 222 0.63 14.16 14.98
N LEU A 223 -0.42 14.81 14.48
CA LEU A 223 -1.12 15.87 15.21
C LEU A 223 -1.94 15.28 16.37
N VAL A 224 -1.56 15.68 17.58
CA VAL A 224 -2.27 15.35 18.82
C VAL A 224 -3.23 16.48 19.16
N SER A 225 -4.49 16.18 19.41
CA SER A 225 -5.45 17.19 19.90
C SER A 225 -5.32 17.35 21.41
N GLN A 226 -5.15 18.60 21.87
CA GLN A 226 -5.10 18.96 23.29
C GLN A 226 -6.16 20.03 23.62
N ASP A 227 -6.75 19.94 24.80
CA ASP A 227 -7.74 20.91 25.28
C ASP A 227 -7.25 21.57 26.57
N PHE A 228 -7.38 22.89 26.67
CA PHE A 228 -6.99 23.70 27.82
C PHE A 228 -8.17 24.52 28.35
N LYS A 229 -8.16 24.82 29.65
CA LYS A 229 -9.13 25.70 30.31
C LYS A 229 -8.69 27.15 30.21
N ALA A 230 -9.65 28.07 30.34
CA ALA A 230 -9.33 29.48 30.44
C ALA A 230 -8.44 29.72 31.66
N GLY A 231 -7.33 30.43 31.47
CA GLY A 231 -6.33 30.68 32.51
C GLY A 231 -5.08 29.80 32.41
N ASP A 232 -5.14 28.67 31.71
CA ASP A 232 -4.01 27.74 31.60
C ASP A 232 -2.85 28.39 30.84
N LYS A 233 -1.62 28.23 31.35
CA LYS A 233 -0.41 28.60 30.63
C LYS A 233 0.03 27.41 29.78
N ILE A 234 0.07 27.61 28.47
CA ILE A 234 0.44 26.57 27.49
C ILE A 234 1.94 26.59 27.23
N ILE A 235 2.53 27.79 27.18
CA ILE A 235 3.97 28.01 27.04
C ILE A 235 4.38 29.01 28.10
N GLN A 236 5.52 28.79 28.75
CA GLN A 236 6.15 29.77 29.63
C GLN A 236 7.44 30.28 28.98
N GLU A 237 7.67 31.59 29.09
CA GLU A 237 8.90 32.22 28.59
C GLU A 237 10.14 31.61 29.26
N ASN A 238 11.18 31.37 28.46
CA ASN A 238 12.46 30.72 28.78
C ASN A 238 12.44 29.19 28.95
N ASP A 239 11.28 28.55 28.79
CA ASP A 239 11.23 27.09 28.76
C ASP A 239 11.95 26.54 27.50
N PRO A 240 12.50 25.32 27.53
CA PRO A 240 12.86 24.60 26.32
C PRO A 240 11.61 24.40 25.45
N GLY A 241 11.75 24.58 24.13
CA GLY A 241 10.61 24.55 23.22
C GLY A 241 10.72 23.49 22.13
N ASP A 242 9.96 22.41 22.28
CA ASP A 242 9.96 21.23 21.40
C ASP A 242 8.58 20.90 20.81
N ILE A 243 7.55 21.71 21.09
CA ILE A 243 6.18 21.47 20.60
C ILE A 243 5.66 22.68 19.82
N PHE A 244 5.08 22.41 18.65
CA PHE A 244 4.35 23.38 17.83
C PHE A 244 2.84 23.26 18.11
N TYR A 245 2.14 24.39 18.22
CA TYR A 245 0.70 24.41 18.52
C TYR A 245 -0.08 25.19 17.47
N ILE A 246 -1.24 24.65 17.08
CA ILE A 246 -2.18 25.29 16.16
C ILE A 246 -3.55 25.39 16.83
N ILE A 247 -4.14 26.58 16.83
CA ILE A 247 -5.41 26.85 17.51
C ILE A 247 -6.57 26.35 16.65
N LYS A 248 -7.28 25.33 17.13
CA LYS A 248 -8.50 24.80 16.49
C LYS A 248 -9.74 25.59 16.91
N LYS A 249 -9.87 25.89 18.21
CA LYS A 249 -10.97 26.66 18.81
C LYS A 249 -10.48 27.41 20.05
N GLY A 250 -11.07 28.57 20.32
CA GLY A 250 -10.70 29.41 21.47
C GLY A 250 -9.63 30.45 21.12
N HIS A 251 -9.13 31.14 22.14
CA HIS A 251 -8.17 32.23 22.00
C HIS A 251 -7.08 32.16 23.08
N VAL A 252 -5.89 32.64 22.74
CA VAL A 252 -4.75 32.78 23.66
C VAL A 252 -4.23 34.22 23.67
N SER A 253 -3.58 34.62 24.76
CA SER A 253 -2.73 35.81 24.80
C SER A 253 -1.26 35.42 24.85
N CYS A 254 -0.44 36.14 24.11
CA CYS A 254 1.02 36.01 24.13
C CYS A 254 1.63 37.21 24.84
N SER A 255 2.51 36.97 25.81
CA SER A 255 3.19 38.02 26.57
C SER A 255 4.68 37.77 26.71
N ILE A 256 5.49 38.84 26.69
CA ILE A 256 6.94 38.81 26.99
C ILE A 256 7.17 39.72 28.18
N LYS A 257 7.92 39.26 29.19
CA LYS A 257 8.14 40.01 30.44
C LYS A 257 6.84 40.57 31.04
N ASN A 258 5.78 39.76 30.99
CA ASN A 258 4.41 40.10 31.43
C ASN A 258 3.68 41.22 30.65
N MET A 259 4.21 41.72 29.54
CA MET A 259 3.48 42.63 28.65
C MET A 259 2.82 41.85 27.53
N GLU A 260 1.50 42.02 27.34
CA GLU A 260 0.75 41.39 26.24
C GLU A 260 1.17 42.00 24.90
N ILE A 261 1.59 41.15 23.96
CA ILE A 261 2.05 41.56 22.64
C ILE A 261 0.95 41.36 21.59
N ARG A 262 0.27 40.22 21.67
CA ARG A 262 -0.77 39.84 20.71
C ARG A 262 -1.73 38.82 21.30
N LYS A 263 -2.90 38.73 20.69
CA LYS A 263 -3.86 37.64 20.91
C LYS A 263 -3.95 36.80 19.65
N LEU A 264 -4.10 35.50 19.81
CA LEU A 264 -4.23 34.56 18.71
C LEU A 264 -5.55 33.80 18.81
N GLY A 265 -6.17 33.53 17.67
CA GLY A 265 -7.45 32.84 17.52
C GLY A 265 -7.38 31.63 16.59
N PRO A 266 -8.54 31.06 16.23
CA PRO A 266 -8.61 29.85 15.40
C PRO A 266 -7.92 30.01 14.04
N GLY A 267 -7.09 29.02 13.68
CA GLY A 267 -6.28 29.03 12.45
C GLY A 267 -4.87 29.60 12.62
N GLU A 268 -4.61 30.34 13.69
CA GLU A 268 -3.28 30.82 14.05
C GLU A 268 -2.51 29.79 14.88
N PHE A 269 -1.19 29.98 15.00
CA PHE A 269 -0.28 29.03 15.63
C PHE A 269 0.72 29.76 16.52
N PHE A 270 1.36 29.01 17.41
CA PHE A 270 2.39 29.51 18.28
C PHE A 270 3.40 28.42 18.66
N GLY A 271 4.60 28.84 19.02
CA GLY A 271 5.70 27.95 19.41
C GLY A 271 6.67 27.61 18.28
N GLU A 272 6.48 28.17 17.09
CA GLU A 272 7.31 28.04 15.90
C GLU A 272 8.75 28.52 16.09
N GLN A 273 8.95 29.59 16.86
CA GLN A 273 10.27 30.25 16.93
C GLN A 273 11.32 29.36 17.60
N ALA A 274 10.96 28.69 18.69
CA ALA A 274 11.85 27.76 19.38
C ALA A 274 12.28 26.59 18.48
N LEU A 275 11.39 26.19 17.58
CA LEU A 275 11.60 25.08 16.65
C LEU A 275 12.46 25.48 15.46
N ILE A 276 12.25 26.69 14.92
CA ILE A 276 12.97 27.19 13.75
C ILE A 276 14.40 27.59 14.12
N TYR A 277 14.57 28.23 15.28
CA TYR A 277 15.85 28.82 15.67
C TYR A 277 16.61 28.02 16.73
N ASN A 278 16.06 26.87 17.16
CA ASN A 278 16.58 26.06 18.27
C ASN A 278 16.84 26.91 19.53
N THR A 279 15.88 27.77 19.86
CA THR A 279 15.95 28.71 20.99
C THR A 279 14.99 28.29 22.10
N GLN A 280 15.17 28.88 23.29
CA GLN A 280 14.15 28.81 24.34
C GLN A 280 12.90 29.60 23.93
N ARG A 281 11.77 29.30 24.59
CA ARG A 281 10.49 29.98 24.37
C ARG A 281 10.66 31.48 24.62
N THR A 282 10.41 32.28 23.60
CA THR A 282 10.60 33.74 23.64
C THR A 282 9.44 34.48 24.30
N ALA A 283 8.30 33.81 24.55
CA ALA A 283 7.10 34.41 25.11
C ALA A 283 6.30 33.38 25.93
N THR A 284 5.51 33.88 26.89
CA THR A 284 4.48 33.12 27.60
C THR A 284 3.18 33.14 26.79
N VAL A 285 2.50 32.00 26.68
CA VAL A 285 1.19 31.89 26.01
C VAL A 285 0.15 31.36 26.99
N LYS A 286 -0.96 32.07 27.16
CA LYS A 286 -2.02 31.76 28.12
C LYS A 286 -3.39 31.66 27.44
N ALA A 287 -4.17 30.65 27.78
CA ALA A 287 -5.53 30.49 27.29
C ALA A 287 -6.46 31.56 27.86
N LEU A 288 -7.18 32.29 27.00
CA LEU A 288 -8.17 33.29 27.40
C LEU A 288 -9.58 32.69 27.54
N SER A 289 -9.83 31.58 26.86
CA SER A 289 -11.10 30.85 26.84
C SER A 289 -10.82 29.34 26.86
N LYS A 290 -11.87 28.52 26.90
CA LYS A 290 -11.71 27.08 26.64
C LYS A 290 -11.07 26.90 25.27
N LEU A 291 -9.86 26.36 25.27
CA LEU A 291 -9.00 26.29 24.10
C LEU A 291 -8.89 24.83 23.64
N SER A 292 -8.91 24.62 22.34
CA SER A 292 -8.60 23.34 21.70
C SER A 292 -7.53 23.59 20.66
N VAL A 293 -6.42 22.86 20.75
CA VAL A 293 -5.27 23.00 19.87
C VAL A 293 -4.89 21.65 19.26
N LEU A 294 -4.21 21.70 18.12
CA LEU A 294 -3.45 20.59 17.57
C LEU A 294 -1.98 20.83 17.88
N SER A 295 -1.31 19.84 18.44
CA SER A 295 0.11 19.89 18.78
C SER A 295 0.91 18.85 18.01
N ILE A 296 2.13 19.18 17.63
CA ILE A 296 3.09 18.26 17.01
C ILE A 296 4.49 18.51 17.59
N GLY A 297 5.21 17.43 17.89
CA GLY A 297 6.58 17.51 18.39
C GLY A 297 7.55 18.04 17.34
N SER A 298 8.69 18.56 17.78
CA SER A 298 9.73 19.15 16.94
C SER A 298 10.35 18.13 16.01
N GLU A 299 10.69 16.95 16.53
CA GLU A 299 11.22 15.81 15.77
C GLU A 299 10.18 15.29 14.77
N ASP A 300 8.92 15.12 15.21
CA ASP A 300 7.81 14.70 14.34
C ASP A 300 7.54 15.72 13.20
N LEU A 301 7.56 17.02 13.52
CA LEU A 301 7.42 18.10 12.54
C LEU A 301 8.64 18.14 11.60
N HIS A 302 9.82 17.88 12.14
CA HIS A 302 11.08 17.78 11.41
C HIS A 302 11.08 16.60 10.43
N ASP A 303 10.54 15.45 10.83
CA ASP A 303 10.43 14.27 9.98
C ASP A 303 9.40 14.47 8.85
N VAL A 304 8.31 15.19 9.11
CA VAL A 304 7.28 15.44 8.10
C VAL A 304 7.66 16.55 7.14
N LEU A 305 8.25 17.62 7.66
CA LEU A 305 8.51 18.83 6.89
C LEU A 305 9.99 18.93 6.51
N GLY A 306 10.94 18.68 7.41
CA GLY A 306 12.40 18.83 7.19
C GLY A 306 13.01 19.93 8.06
N SER A 307 14.35 20.03 8.12
CA SER A 307 15.12 20.83 9.13
C SER A 307 14.95 22.33 9.07
N LYS A 308 14.34 22.83 7.99
CA LYS A 308 14.18 24.25 7.75
C LYS A 308 12.77 24.51 7.24
N PHE A 309 11.82 24.62 8.17
CA PHE A 309 10.40 24.86 7.88
C PHE A 309 10.16 25.97 6.84
N GLN A 310 10.95 27.06 6.88
CA GLN A 310 10.92 28.12 5.85
C GLN A 310 11.34 27.64 4.45
N ASP A 311 12.37 26.81 4.33
CA ASP A 311 12.82 26.26 3.04
C ASP A 311 11.73 25.37 2.42
N ILE A 312 10.93 24.69 3.23
CA ILE A 312 9.82 23.85 2.77
C ILE A 312 8.63 24.70 2.35
N ILE A 313 8.31 25.75 3.10
CA ILE A 313 7.33 26.75 2.69
C ILE A 313 7.75 27.34 1.34
N TYR A 314 9.00 27.77 1.20
CA TYR A 314 9.51 28.35 -0.05
C TYR A 314 9.55 27.33 -1.18
N ARG A 315 10.03 26.10 -0.96
CA ARG A 315 9.99 25.03 -1.96
C ARG A 315 8.57 24.68 -2.39
N ASN A 316 7.64 24.60 -1.45
CA ASN A 316 6.25 24.29 -1.78
C ASN A 316 5.56 25.47 -2.48
N SER A 317 5.86 26.72 -2.08
CA SER A 317 5.44 27.91 -2.83
C SER A 317 5.94 27.86 -4.26
N GLN A 318 7.21 27.51 -4.48
CA GLN A 318 7.79 27.36 -5.82
C GLN A 318 7.05 26.28 -6.62
N ARG A 319 6.75 25.12 -6.01
CA ARG A 319 5.98 24.04 -6.65
C ARG A 319 4.56 24.48 -7.03
N ILE A 320 3.84 25.16 -6.14
CA ILE A 320 2.50 25.70 -6.43
C ILE A 320 2.57 26.72 -7.57
N ALA A 321 3.60 27.56 -7.58
CA ALA A 321 3.80 28.52 -8.65
C ALA A 321 4.11 27.86 -10.00
N PHE A 322 4.87 26.75 -9.99
CA PHE A 322 5.08 25.93 -11.19
C PHE A 322 3.78 25.34 -11.72
N GLU A 323 2.90 24.85 -10.84
CA GLU A 323 1.59 24.29 -11.21
C GLU A 323 0.62 25.35 -11.77
N ARG A 324 0.74 26.61 -11.32
CA ARG A 324 -0.05 27.75 -11.85
C ARG A 324 0.47 28.28 -13.18
N SER A 325 1.77 28.20 -13.41
CA SER A 325 2.37 28.64 -14.67
C SER A 325 1.89 27.79 -15.84
N SER A 326 1.45 28.46 -16.91
CA SER A 326 1.07 27.80 -18.18
C SER A 326 2.24 27.07 -18.87
N VAL A 327 3.47 27.38 -18.47
CA VAL A 327 4.71 26.80 -19.02
C VAL A 327 5.22 25.70 -18.11
N PHE A 328 5.52 26.00 -16.84
CA PHE A 328 6.14 25.05 -15.92
C PHE A 328 5.23 23.87 -15.57
N LYS A 329 3.90 24.01 -15.66
CA LYS A 329 2.94 22.91 -15.48
C LYS A 329 3.16 21.75 -16.47
N SER A 330 3.79 22.02 -17.62
CA SER A 330 4.06 21.02 -18.68
C SER A 330 5.35 20.21 -18.44
N LEU A 331 6.11 20.53 -17.40
CA LEU A 331 7.34 19.82 -17.05
C LEU A 331 7.06 18.64 -16.11
N THR A 332 7.92 17.62 -16.16
CA THR A 332 7.81 16.46 -15.27
C THR A 332 8.22 16.80 -13.83
N PRO A 333 7.77 16.03 -12.82
CA PRO A 333 8.20 16.23 -11.44
C PRO A 333 9.73 16.16 -11.24
N ALA A 334 10.43 15.33 -12.02
CA ALA A 334 11.89 15.24 -11.98
C ALA A 334 12.55 16.51 -12.53
N GLN A 335 11.99 17.10 -13.59
CA GLN A 335 12.44 18.38 -14.14
C GLN A 335 12.14 19.52 -13.16
N HIS A 336 10.98 19.51 -12.48
CA HIS A 336 10.70 20.45 -11.39
C HIS A 336 11.77 20.39 -10.30
N GLU A 337 12.12 19.20 -9.82
CA GLU A 337 13.17 19.04 -8.80
C GLU A 337 14.54 19.55 -9.26
N LYS A 338 14.90 19.32 -10.53
CA LYS A 338 16.11 19.90 -11.11
C LYS A 338 16.03 21.42 -11.09
N CYS A 339 14.94 22.02 -11.57
CA CYS A 339 14.75 23.48 -11.55
C CYS A 339 14.83 24.06 -10.13
N LEU A 340 14.16 23.42 -9.15
CA LEU A 340 14.18 23.85 -7.74
C LEU A 340 15.59 23.89 -7.15
N HIS A 341 16.52 23.07 -7.66
CA HIS A 341 17.92 23.10 -7.23
C HIS A 341 18.69 24.34 -7.71
N PHE A 342 18.29 24.94 -8.84
CA PHE A 342 18.94 26.11 -9.43
C PHE A 342 18.28 27.44 -9.04
N ILE A 343 17.10 27.41 -8.40
CA ILE A 343 16.42 28.62 -7.94
C ILE A 343 17.24 29.31 -6.85
N LYS A 344 17.36 30.63 -6.98
CA LYS A 344 17.91 31.54 -5.96
C LYS A 344 16.80 32.39 -5.37
N ILE A 345 16.95 32.80 -4.12
CA ILE A 345 16.02 33.72 -3.46
C ILE A 345 16.63 35.11 -3.48
N GLU A 346 15.90 36.08 -4.02
CA GLU A 346 16.23 37.50 -4.01
C GLU A 346 15.21 38.21 -3.10
N SER A 347 15.68 38.95 -2.09
CA SER A 347 14.85 39.67 -1.11
C SER A 347 14.87 41.17 -1.38
N TYR A 348 13.71 41.81 -1.23
CA TYR A 348 13.49 43.22 -1.52
C TYR A 348 12.75 43.88 -0.35
N GLY A 349 13.16 45.10 -0.01
CA GLY A 349 12.44 45.95 0.92
C GLY A 349 11.15 46.50 0.34
N GLN A 350 10.32 47.14 1.16
CA GLN A 350 9.14 47.87 0.69
C GLN A 350 9.50 49.00 -0.29
N ASP A 351 8.68 49.21 -1.32
CA ASP A 351 8.80 50.26 -2.35
C ASP A 351 10.07 50.18 -3.23
N GLU A 352 10.76 49.04 -3.23
CA GLU A 352 11.91 48.78 -4.09
C GLU A 352 11.48 48.41 -5.52
N ILE A 353 12.25 48.89 -6.52
CA ILE A 353 12.01 48.57 -7.93
C ILE A 353 12.63 47.21 -8.25
N VAL A 354 11.79 46.25 -8.63
CA VAL A 354 12.19 44.91 -9.07
C VAL A 354 12.54 44.90 -10.56
N PHE A 355 11.70 45.52 -11.41
CA PHE A 355 11.91 45.64 -12.85
C PHE A 355 11.76 47.09 -13.28
N ARG A 356 12.64 47.57 -14.15
CA ARG A 356 12.49 48.88 -14.79
C ARG A 356 11.85 48.72 -16.16
N LYS A 357 11.07 49.73 -16.55
CA LYS A 357 10.56 49.87 -17.91
C LYS A 357 11.71 49.79 -18.91
N GLY A 358 11.60 48.86 -19.87
CA GLY A 358 12.61 48.61 -20.89
C GLY A 358 13.58 47.46 -20.59
N ASP A 359 13.61 46.94 -19.36
CA ASP A 359 14.40 45.76 -19.01
C ASP A 359 13.94 44.55 -19.83
N ILE A 360 14.87 43.63 -20.10
CA ILE A 360 14.60 42.45 -20.94
C ILE A 360 13.83 41.41 -20.13
N LYS A 361 12.62 41.09 -20.58
CA LYS A 361 11.74 40.08 -20.01
C LYS A 361 12.07 38.70 -20.57
N GLY A 362 12.07 37.68 -19.72
CA GLY A 362 12.33 36.28 -20.10
C GLY A 362 13.78 35.82 -20.02
N LYS A 363 14.72 36.67 -19.58
CA LYS A 363 16.10 36.23 -19.21
C LYS A 363 16.13 35.50 -17.87
N LYS A 364 15.30 35.97 -16.94
CA LYS A 364 15.05 35.39 -15.62
C LYS A 364 13.55 35.21 -15.47
N ILE A 365 13.17 34.17 -14.76
CA ILE A 365 11.79 33.87 -14.36
C ILE A 365 11.72 34.09 -12.85
N TYR A 366 10.72 34.85 -12.44
CA TYR A 366 10.51 35.25 -11.05
C TYR A 366 9.20 34.65 -10.55
N PHE A 367 9.23 34.14 -9.32
CA PHE A 367 8.09 33.59 -8.60
C PHE A 367 7.95 34.30 -7.25
N VAL A 368 6.77 34.81 -6.93
CA VAL A 368 6.56 35.51 -5.65
C VAL A 368 6.38 34.48 -4.53
N LEU A 369 7.26 34.51 -3.53
CA LEU A 369 7.22 33.60 -2.38
C LEU A 369 6.60 34.24 -1.13
N LYS A 370 6.82 35.55 -0.98
CA LYS A 370 6.35 36.36 0.13
C LYS A 370 6.16 37.79 -0.37
N GLY A 371 5.13 38.48 0.11
CA GLY A 371 4.85 39.86 -0.30
C GLY A 371 4.10 39.93 -1.63
N GLU A 372 4.23 41.07 -2.30
CA GLU A 372 3.50 41.40 -3.52
C GLU A 372 4.34 42.38 -4.35
N ILE A 373 4.32 42.18 -5.67
CA ILE A 373 4.89 43.14 -6.63
C ILE A 373 3.79 43.67 -7.54
N ARG A 374 3.82 44.98 -7.81
CA ARG A 374 2.82 45.63 -8.66
C ARG A 374 3.45 46.52 -9.71
N SER A 375 2.74 46.68 -10.80
CA SER A 375 2.92 47.68 -11.85
C SER A 375 1.73 48.65 -11.84
N GLU A 376 1.62 49.51 -12.85
CA GLU A 376 0.52 50.47 -12.93
C GLU A 376 -0.83 49.78 -13.14
N PHE A 377 -0.84 48.65 -13.87
CA PHE A 377 -2.07 47.93 -14.22
C PHE A 377 -2.16 46.49 -13.68
N ASN A 378 -1.07 45.91 -13.19
CA ASN A 378 -1.02 44.51 -12.79
C ASN A 378 -0.44 44.33 -11.39
N ILE A 379 -0.92 43.31 -10.67
CA ILE A 379 -0.44 42.91 -9.35
C ILE A 379 -0.12 41.42 -9.41
N LEU A 380 1.04 41.03 -8.87
CA LEU A 380 1.43 39.64 -8.68
C LEU A 380 1.56 39.34 -7.19
N ASN A 381 0.79 38.36 -6.75
CA ASN A 381 0.72 37.88 -5.39
C ASN A 381 1.58 36.63 -5.22
N VAL A 382 1.70 36.16 -3.97
CA VAL A 382 2.32 34.85 -3.68
C VAL A 382 1.77 33.75 -4.59
N PHE A 383 2.68 32.92 -5.11
CA PHE A 383 2.48 31.87 -6.12
C PHE A 383 2.34 32.34 -7.57
N ASP A 384 2.29 33.65 -7.83
CA ASP A 384 2.28 34.14 -9.20
C ASP A 384 3.71 34.22 -9.75
N CYS A 385 3.82 34.17 -11.08
CA CYS A 385 5.10 34.20 -11.77
C CYS A 385 5.11 35.20 -12.93
N ILE A 386 6.32 35.64 -13.31
CA ILE A 386 6.54 36.52 -14.46
C ILE A 386 7.83 36.15 -15.19
N GLY A 387 7.79 36.22 -16.52
CA GLY A 387 8.90 35.85 -17.40
C GLY A 387 8.82 34.42 -17.93
N ASP A 388 7.87 33.61 -17.45
CA ASP A 388 7.67 32.21 -17.88
C ASP A 388 7.12 32.12 -19.30
N ILE A 389 6.14 32.95 -19.68
CA ILE A 389 5.54 32.96 -21.03
C ILE A 389 6.59 33.25 -22.11
N GLU A 390 7.57 34.10 -21.81
CA GLU A 390 8.67 34.46 -22.71
C GLU A 390 9.64 33.30 -22.99
N LEU A 391 9.56 32.19 -22.23
CA LEU A 391 10.25 30.96 -22.60
C LEU A 391 9.73 30.41 -23.94
N ARG A 392 8.41 30.50 -24.19
CA ARG A 392 7.81 30.11 -25.48
C ARG A 392 7.86 31.20 -26.54
N LYS A 393 7.57 32.45 -26.17
CA LYS A 393 7.42 33.57 -27.12
C LYS A 393 8.73 34.25 -27.53
N GLY A 394 9.85 33.88 -26.89
CA GLY A 394 11.11 34.60 -27.01
C GLY A 394 11.20 35.82 -26.08
N LEU A 395 12.37 36.47 -26.05
CA LEU A 395 12.65 37.59 -25.16
C LEU A 395 11.75 38.80 -25.46
N GLY A 396 11.24 39.43 -24.40
CA GLY A 396 10.43 40.64 -24.46
C GLY A 396 11.06 41.81 -23.71
N LYS A 397 10.29 42.88 -23.49
CA LYS A 397 10.66 43.99 -22.60
C LYS A 397 9.52 44.31 -21.63
N TYR A 398 9.86 44.75 -20.42
CA TYR A 398 8.87 45.26 -19.47
C TYR A 398 8.35 46.62 -19.96
N SER A 399 7.02 46.78 -20.04
CA SER A 399 6.37 48.03 -20.45
C SER A 399 6.36 49.10 -19.35
N GLU A 400 6.57 48.69 -18.10
CA GLU A 400 6.37 49.48 -16.88
C GLU A 400 7.39 49.11 -15.81
N ASN A 401 7.52 49.97 -14.79
CA ASN A 401 8.24 49.65 -13.57
C ASN A 401 7.40 48.72 -12.70
N TRP A 402 8.05 47.76 -12.06
CA TRP A 402 7.44 46.89 -11.06
C TRP A 402 8.08 47.16 -9.71
N VAL A 403 7.25 47.40 -8.69
CA VAL A 403 7.67 47.77 -7.34
C VAL A 403 7.05 46.85 -6.30
N THR A 404 7.76 46.62 -5.20
CA THR A 404 7.25 45.89 -4.04
C THR A 404 6.31 46.75 -3.21
N THR A 405 5.28 46.16 -2.60
CA THR A 405 4.37 46.87 -1.67
C THR A 405 4.66 46.59 -0.19
N ALA A 406 5.52 45.60 0.09
CA ALA A 406 6.02 45.23 1.41
C ALA A 406 7.34 44.44 1.26
N ASP A 407 7.97 44.04 2.36
CA ASP A 407 9.12 43.11 2.33
C ASP A 407 8.79 41.84 1.54
N THR A 408 9.46 41.65 0.42
CA THR A 408 9.10 40.69 -0.63
C THR A 408 10.26 39.79 -0.96
N ASP A 409 10.01 38.47 -1.01
CA ASP A 409 11.00 37.47 -1.41
C ASP A 409 10.55 36.84 -2.74
N LEU A 410 11.46 36.83 -3.71
CA LEU A 410 11.26 36.27 -5.04
C LEU A 410 12.18 35.07 -5.27
N ALA A 411 11.63 33.97 -5.75
CA ALA A 411 12.40 32.87 -6.33
C ALA A 411 12.77 33.20 -7.77
N VAL A 412 14.04 33.03 -8.13
CA VAL A 412 14.60 33.44 -9.41
C VAL A 412 15.36 32.28 -10.05
N ILE A 413 15.03 31.98 -11.30
CA ILE A 413 15.78 31.04 -12.13
C ILE A 413 16.06 31.67 -13.49
N THR A 414 17.24 31.44 -14.06
CA THR A 414 17.58 31.96 -15.39
C THR A 414 17.00 31.07 -16.50
N ARG A 415 16.80 31.63 -17.69
CA ARG A 415 16.39 30.85 -18.87
C ARG A 415 17.37 29.71 -19.18
N GLU A 416 18.67 29.99 -19.09
CA GLU A 416 19.74 29.02 -19.34
C GLU A 416 19.70 27.87 -18.31
N ASP A 417 19.47 28.19 -17.03
CA ASP A 417 19.31 27.17 -16.00
C ASP A 417 18.06 26.31 -16.23
N VAL A 418 16.94 26.90 -16.69
CA VAL A 418 15.74 26.13 -17.06
C VAL A 418 16.03 25.17 -18.20
N GLU A 419 16.60 25.65 -19.31
CA GLU A 419 16.95 24.85 -20.49
C GLU A 419 17.92 23.70 -20.11
N LYS A 420 18.89 23.97 -19.23
CA LYS A 420 19.80 22.96 -18.68
C LYS A 420 19.08 21.93 -17.80
N CYS A 421 18.12 22.36 -16.97
CA CYS A 421 17.36 21.46 -16.08
C CYS A 421 16.45 20.52 -16.87
N ILE A 422 15.82 21.01 -17.93
CA ILE A 422 14.89 20.22 -18.74
C ILE A 422 15.61 19.34 -19.77
N GLY A 423 16.86 19.70 -20.12
CA GLY A 423 17.72 18.90 -21.00
C GLY A 423 17.71 19.34 -22.46
N GLY A 424 17.32 20.59 -22.76
CA GLY A 424 17.25 21.13 -24.10
C GLY A 424 16.23 22.25 -24.26
N ASP A 425 15.79 22.45 -25.50
CA ASP A 425 14.72 23.40 -25.82
C ASP A 425 13.38 23.00 -25.18
N LEU A 426 12.64 24.02 -24.72
CA LEU A 426 11.40 23.84 -23.97
C LEU A 426 10.31 23.13 -24.80
N GLU A 427 10.09 23.54 -26.04
CA GLU A 427 8.98 23.02 -26.85
C GLU A 427 9.24 21.56 -27.25
N THR A 428 10.49 21.28 -27.62
CA THR A 428 10.95 19.92 -27.90
C THR A 428 10.78 19.02 -26.67
N THR A 429 11.15 19.53 -25.48
CA THR A 429 11.06 18.77 -24.23
C THR A 429 9.62 18.52 -23.80
N ILE A 430 8.72 19.49 -23.96
CA ILE A 430 7.29 19.31 -23.66
C ILE A 430 6.70 18.24 -24.59
N SER A 431 6.95 18.33 -25.90
CA SER A 431 6.49 17.30 -26.84
C SER A 431 7.02 15.90 -26.49
N PHE A 432 8.26 15.82 -25.97
CA PHE A 432 8.86 14.58 -25.53
C PHE A 432 8.21 14.02 -24.26
N ASN A 433 7.94 14.88 -23.28
CA ASN A 433 7.20 14.53 -22.05
C ASN A 433 5.78 14.03 -22.37
N ASP A 434 5.08 14.70 -23.27
CA ASP A 434 3.74 14.31 -23.72
C ASP A 434 3.77 12.92 -24.36
N LEU A 435 4.74 12.65 -25.24
CA LEU A 435 4.93 11.32 -25.83
C LEU A 435 5.19 10.24 -24.78
N ILE A 436 6.04 10.48 -23.79
CA ILE A 436 6.25 9.52 -22.68
C ILE A 436 4.95 9.28 -21.92
N SER A 437 4.15 10.32 -21.66
CA SER A 437 2.84 10.19 -21.01
C SER A 437 1.88 9.32 -21.82
N VAL A 438 1.86 9.47 -23.16
CA VAL A 438 1.09 8.59 -24.05
C VAL A 438 1.62 7.16 -23.98
N LEU A 439 2.92 6.94 -24.18
CA LEU A 439 3.52 5.60 -24.18
C LEU A 439 3.27 4.87 -22.85
N ARG A 440 3.33 5.57 -21.71
CA ARG A 440 3.01 4.99 -20.39
C ARG A 440 1.55 4.53 -20.26
N ARG A 441 0.61 5.04 -21.06
CA ARG A 441 -0.77 4.55 -21.13
C ARG A 441 -0.93 3.31 -21.99
N VAL A 442 0.01 3.03 -22.90
CA VAL A 442 -0.02 1.84 -23.75
C VAL A 442 0.44 0.64 -22.93
N ASN A 443 -0.38 -0.41 -22.86
CA ASN A 443 -0.13 -1.55 -21.98
C ASN A 443 1.24 -2.21 -22.20
N ILE A 444 1.68 -2.32 -23.45
CA ILE A 444 2.95 -2.95 -23.82
C ILE A 444 4.18 -2.09 -23.51
N PHE A 445 4.06 -0.77 -23.45
CA PHE A 445 5.18 0.13 -23.19
C PHE A 445 5.27 0.58 -21.72
N ARG A 446 4.16 0.50 -20.98
CA ARG A 446 4.08 1.02 -19.61
C ARG A 446 5.11 0.45 -18.64
N ALA A 447 5.55 -0.79 -18.87
CA ALA A 447 6.51 -1.50 -18.04
C ALA A 447 7.97 -1.24 -18.44
N LEU A 448 8.21 -0.52 -19.54
CA LEU A 448 9.56 -0.21 -19.99
C LEU A 448 10.23 0.82 -19.07
N SER A 449 11.55 0.72 -18.93
CA SER A 449 12.32 1.74 -18.21
C SER A 449 12.20 3.10 -18.90
N GLN A 450 12.48 4.15 -18.15
CA GLN A 450 12.51 5.51 -18.69
C GLN A 450 13.45 5.57 -19.92
N GLU A 451 14.69 5.08 -19.78
CA GLU A 451 15.68 5.02 -20.85
C GLU A 451 15.17 4.33 -22.12
N LYS A 452 14.42 3.22 -21.99
CA LYS A 452 13.84 2.52 -23.15
C LYS A 452 12.72 3.30 -23.80
N LEU A 453 11.87 3.98 -23.02
CA LEU A 453 10.85 4.86 -23.58
C LEU A 453 11.48 6.04 -24.33
N GLU A 454 12.54 6.63 -23.78
CA GLU A 454 13.32 7.69 -24.43
C GLU A 454 13.94 7.17 -25.73
N GLY A 455 14.49 5.94 -25.70
CA GLY A 455 14.95 5.23 -26.88
C GLY A 455 13.86 5.06 -27.94
N LEU A 456 12.65 4.64 -27.55
CA LEU A 456 11.52 4.46 -28.47
C LEU A 456 11.13 5.76 -29.17
N ILE A 457 11.14 6.88 -28.44
CA ILE A 457 10.82 8.18 -29.03
C ILE A 457 11.84 8.54 -30.12
N GLY A 458 13.12 8.16 -29.96
CA GLY A 458 14.14 8.33 -30.98
C GLY A 458 13.84 7.64 -32.32
N TYR A 459 12.98 6.62 -32.35
CA TYR A 459 12.57 5.90 -33.56
C TYR A 459 11.21 6.35 -34.10
N LEU A 460 10.48 7.23 -33.41
CA LEU A 460 9.17 7.70 -33.88
C LEU A 460 9.33 8.56 -35.14
N LYS A 461 8.54 8.25 -36.16
CA LYS A 461 8.49 9.01 -37.42
C LYS A 461 7.15 9.71 -37.55
N VAL A 462 7.10 10.89 -38.17
CA VAL A 462 5.82 11.55 -38.48
C VAL A 462 5.33 11.09 -39.85
N VAL A 463 4.08 10.66 -39.91
CA VAL A 463 3.36 10.33 -41.16
C VAL A 463 2.11 11.21 -41.23
N GLU A 464 1.75 11.64 -42.43
CA GLU A 464 0.60 12.50 -42.70
C GLU A 464 -0.42 11.76 -43.57
N PHE A 465 -1.69 11.89 -43.22
CA PHE A 465 -2.83 11.29 -43.91
C PHE A 465 -3.85 12.37 -44.27
N GLN A 466 -4.33 12.35 -45.51
CA GLN A 466 -5.37 13.25 -46.00
C GLN A 466 -6.74 12.90 -45.40
N ALA A 467 -7.69 13.84 -45.47
CA ALA A 467 -9.05 13.58 -45.01
C ALA A 467 -9.69 12.42 -45.80
N GLU A 468 -10.40 11.54 -45.10
CA GLU A 468 -10.99 10.28 -45.58
C GLU A 468 -9.98 9.20 -46.02
N GLU A 469 -8.67 9.44 -45.88
CA GLU A 469 -7.65 8.43 -46.19
C GLU A 469 -7.70 7.27 -45.17
N ILE A 470 -7.69 6.04 -45.68
CA ILE A 470 -7.66 4.85 -44.83
C ILE A 470 -6.22 4.60 -44.38
N ILE A 471 -6.00 4.63 -43.07
CA ILE A 471 -4.68 4.38 -42.45
C ILE A 471 -4.36 2.88 -42.48
N PHE A 472 -5.35 2.04 -42.16
CA PHE A 472 -5.34 0.60 -42.40
C PHE A 472 -6.76 0.05 -42.35
N GLN A 473 -6.98 -1.09 -43.02
CA GLN A 473 -8.25 -1.82 -43.05
C GLN A 473 -8.26 -2.99 -42.06
N GLN A 474 -9.44 -3.34 -41.57
CA GLN A 474 -9.67 -4.58 -40.86
C GLN A 474 -9.23 -5.77 -41.72
N GLY A 475 -8.41 -6.65 -41.16
CA GLY A 475 -7.82 -7.78 -41.87
C GLY A 475 -6.36 -7.56 -42.31
N ASP A 476 -5.89 -6.30 -42.41
CA ASP A 476 -4.53 -6.01 -42.87
C ASP A 476 -3.48 -6.56 -41.90
N THR A 477 -2.35 -7.06 -42.40
CA THR A 477 -1.18 -7.34 -41.56
C THR A 477 -0.63 -6.03 -41.00
N GLY A 478 -0.68 -5.85 -39.68
CA GLY A 478 -0.22 -4.61 -39.05
C GLY A 478 1.22 -4.70 -38.56
N GLU A 479 2.08 -3.76 -38.97
CA GLU A 479 3.48 -3.69 -38.52
C GLU A 479 3.83 -2.35 -37.85
N SER A 480 2.82 -1.51 -37.57
CA SER A 480 3.03 -0.15 -37.06
C SER A 480 2.03 0.23 -35.99
N PHE A 481 2.51 1.00 -35.03
CA PHE A 481 1.74 1.65 -33.96
C PHE A 481 1.70 3.15 -34.20
N PHE A 482 0.57 3.78 -33.89
CA PHE A 482 0.34 5.19 -34.18
C PHE A 482 -0.12 5.96 -32.94
N ILE A 483 0.38 7.19 -32.80
CA ILE A 483 -0.11 8.21 -31.87
C ILE A 483 -0.55 9.43 -32.69
N VAL A 484 -1.75 9.93 -32.48
CA VAL A 484 -2.25 11.12 -33.19
C VAL A 484 -1.53 12.36 -32.67
N LYS A 485 -0.78 13.02 -33.55
CA LYS A 485 -0.06 14.28 -33.27
C LYS A 485 -0.95 15.50 -33.52
N GLU A 486 -1.65 15.49 -34.66
CA GLU A 486 -2.57 16.55 -35.11
C GLU A 486 -3.73 15.87 -35.87
N GLY A 487 -4.95 16.42 -35.80
CA GLY A 487 -6.12 15.87 -36.49
C GLY A 487 -6.89 14.83 -35.69
N GLN A 488 -7.68 14.01 -36.39
CA GLN A 488 -8.62 13.04 -35.82
C GLN A 488 -8.81 11.85 -36.75
N VAL A 489 -8.94 10.66 -36.19
CA VAL A 489 -9.22 9.42 -36.92
C VAL A 489 -10.49 8.75 -36.41
N GLU A 490 -11.21 8.05 -37.28
CA GLU A 490 -12.41 7.29 -36.97
C GLU A 490 -12.15 5.79 -37.09
N VAL A 491 -12.64 5.01 -36.13
CA VAL A 491 -12.44 3.57 -36.02
C VAL A 491 -13.74 2.84 -36.33
N PHE A 492 -13.69 1.86 -37.23
CA PHE A 492 -14.82 1.05 -37.67
C PHE A 492 -14.51 -0.43 -37.50
N LYS A 493 -15.49 -1.22 -37.06
CA LYS A 493 -15.39 -2.69 -37.04
C LYS A 493 -16.61 -3.26 -37.72
N ASP A 494 -16.38 -4.13 -38.70
CA ASP A 494 -17.44 -4.73 -39.53
C ASP A 494 -18.36 -3.66 -40.17
N GLY A 495 -17.77 -2.52 -40.54
CA GLY A 495 -18.49 -1.35 -41.09
C GLY A 495 -19.21 -0.47 -40.06
N VAL A 496 -19.27 -0.87 -38.79
CA VAL A 496 -19.92 -0.11 -37.71
C VAL A 496 -18.92 0.86 -37.07
N TYR A 497 -19.31 2.12 -36.96
CA TYR A 497 -18.52 3.13 -36.24
C TYR A 497 -18.41 2.77 -34.75
N LEU A 498 -17.18 2.69 -34.24
CA LEU A 498 -16.90 2.41 -32.83
C LEU A 498 -16.60 3.68 -32.05
N ARG A 499 -15.61 4.47 -32.51
CA ARG A 499 -15.12 5.65 -31.80
C ARG A 499 -14.27 6.54 -32.69
N MET A 500 -14.00 7.75 -32.20
CA MET A 500 -13.03 8.70 -32.75
C MET A 500 -11.83 8.78 -31.81
N ILE A 501 -10.64 8.88 -32.39
CA ILE A 501 -9.36 9.01 -31.68
C ILE A 501 -8.76 10.36 -32.10
N ALA A 502 -8.40 11.18 -31.11
CA ALA A 502 -7.90 12.54 -31.31
C ALA A 502 -6.45 12.67 -30.84
N LYS A 503 -5.92 13.91 -30.92
CA LYS A 503 -4.57 14.26 -30.44
C LYS A 503 -4.25 13.63 -29.09
N ASP A 504 -3.01 13.14 -28.98
CA ASP A 504 -2.42 12.46 -27.81
C ASP A 504 -3.08 11.11 -27.48
N ASP A 505 -3.90 10.54 -28.36
CA ASP A 505 -4.42 9.18 -28.23
C ASP A 505 -3.83 8.26 -29.32
N PHE A 506 -3.97 6.95 -29.15
CA PHE A 506 -3.19 5.96 -29.90
C PHE A 506 -4.02 4.81 -30.46
N PHE A 507 -3.45 4.12 -31.45
CA PHE A 507 -4.05 2.94 -32.07
C PHE A 507 -3.01 2.05 -32.75
N GLY A 508 -3.37 0.77 -32.96
CA GLY A 508 -2.56 -0.19 -33.70
C GLY A 508 -1.44 -0.84 -32.87
N GLU A 509 -1.44 -0.65 -31.55
CA GLU A 509 -0.49 -1.18 -30.58
C GLU A 509 -0.46 -2.70 -30.52
N ARG A 510 -1.54 -3.37 -30.93
CA ARG A 510 -1.62 -4.83 -30.99
C ARG A 510 -0.71 -5.40 -32.08
N SER A 511 -0.67 -4.78 -33.25
CA SER A 511 -0.08 -5.42 -34.43
C SER A 511 1.45 -5.38 -34.46
N ILE A 512 2.07 -4.35 -33.85
CA ILE A 512 3.53 -4.34 -33.62
C ILE A 512 4.00 -5.49 -32.73
N MET A 513 3.11 -6.15 -31.98
CA MET A 513 3.44 -7.32 -31.18
C MET A 513 3.00 -8.63 -31.83
N PHE A 514 1.75 -8.72 -32.31
CA PHE A 514 1.11 -10.05 -32.46
C PHE A 514 1.16 -10.68 -33.84
N ASN A 515 1.72 -10.02 -34.86
CA ASN A 515 1.57 -10.51 -36.24
C ASN A 515 0.10 -10.81 -36.60
N GLU A 516 -0.83 -10.17 -35.88
CA GLU A 516 -2.27 -10.33 -36.00
C GLU A 516 -2.78 -9.36 -37.06
N PRO A 517 -3.80 -9.77 -37.84
CA PRO A 517 -4.50 -8.85 -38.70
C PRO A 517 -5.18 -7.74 -37.88
N ARG A 518 -5.27 -6.54 -38.45
CA ARG A 518 -5.97 -5.41 -37.84
C ARG A 518 -7.42 -5.82 -37.52
N THR A 519 -7.86 -5.58 -36.28
CA THR A 519 -9.20 -5.96 -35.81
C THR A 519 -10.29 -4.93 -36.16
N ALA A 520 -9.88 -3.80 -36.73
CA ALA A 520 -10.75 -2.68 -37.10
C ALA A 520 -10.08 -1.88 -38.23
N THR A 521 -10.90 -1.18 -39.01
CA THR A 521 -10.46 -0.18 -40.00
C THR A 521 -10.32 1.17 -39.32
N VAL A 522 -9.25 1.90 -39.64
CA VAL A 522 -9.02 3.27 -39.14
C VAL A 522 -8.86 4.19 -40.34
N LYS A 523 -9.65 5.27 -40.37
CA LYS A 523 -9.58 6.31 -41.41
C LYS A 523 -9.35 7.69 -40.81
N ALA A 524 -8.60 8.53 -41.50
CA ALA A 524 -8.44 9.93 -41.13
C ALA A 524 -9.74 10.69 -41.42
N LYS A 525 -10.24 11.45 -40.45
CA LYS A 525 -11.44 12.28 -40.61
C LYS A 525 -11.13 13.62 -41.25
N VAL A 526 -9.99 14.17 -40.87
CA VAL A 526 -9.42 15.43 -41.36
C VAL A 526 -7.95 15.19 -41.69
N LEU A 527 -7.25 16.19 -42.24
CA LEU A 527 -5.80 16.13 -42.36
C LEU A 527 -5.19 15.76 -40.99
N THR A 528 -4.54 14.61 -40.93
CA THR A 528 -4.12 14.00 -39.66
C THR A 528 -2.65 13.61 -39.75
N LYS A 529 -1.86 14.05 -38.76
CA LYS A 529 -0.47 13.63 -38.60
C LYS A 529 -0.38 12.67 -37.44
N CYS A 530 0.33 11.57 -37.63
CA CYS A 530 0.59 10.57 -36.61
C CYS A 530 2.09 10.40 -36.40
N TRP A 531 2.50 10.22 -35.14
CA TRP A 531 3.75 9.54 -34.85
C TRP A 531 3.56 8.05 -35.10
N THR A 532 4.47 7.41 -35.82
CA THR A 532 4.47 5.96 -36.08
C THR A 532 5.72 5.31 -35.53
N LEU A 533 5.54 4.11 -34.96
CA LEU A 533 6.62 3.20 -34.55
C LEU A 533 6.46 1.87 -35.29
N GLY A 534 7.53 1.43 -35.96
CA GLY A 534 7.56 0.14 -36.64
C GLY A 534 7.86 -1.02 -35.69
N LYS A 535 7.38 -2.22 -36.04
CA LYS A 535 7.63 -3.47 -35.29
C LYS A 535 9.11 -3.77 -35.12
N GLY A 536 9.90 -3.64 -36.18
CA GLY A 536 11.35 -3.87 -36.13
C GLY A 536 12.05 -2.90 -35.17
N ASP A 537 11.73 -1.61 -35.26
CA ASP A 537 12.29 -0.57 -34.37
C ASP A 537 11.92 -0.83 -32.90
N PHE A 538 10.67 -1.27 -32.66
CA PHE A 538 10.21 -1.65 -31.33
C PHE A 538 10.97 -2.86 -30.76
N LEU A 539 11.10 -3.94 -31.54
CA LEU A 539 11.80 -5.15 -31.11
C LEU A 539 13.28 -4.91 -30.85
N ASN A 540 13.93 -4.01 -31.60
CA ASN A 540 15.34 -3.65 -31.40
C ASN A 540 15.62 -3.00 -30.03
N ILE A 541 14.61 -2.38 -29.39
CA ILE A 541 14.75 -1.74 -28.07
C ILE A 541 14.45 -2.71 -26.92
N LEU A 542 13.70 -3.77 -27.20
CA LEU A 542 13.32 -4.74 -26.20
C LEU A 542 14.38 -5.82 -26.02
N ASP A 543 14.85 -5.98 -24.78
CA ASP A 543 15.64 -7.15 -24.41
C ASP A 543 14.78 -8.42 -24.44
N GLU A 544 15.41 -9.54 -24.78
CA GLU A 544 14.78 -10.86 -24.94
C GLU A 544 13.90 -11.30 -23.73
N PRO A 545 14.27 -11.06 -22.46
CA PRO A 545 13.40 -11.34 -21.32
C PRO A 545 12.09 -10.55 -21.30
N ILE A 546 12.14 -9.26 -21.69
CA ILE A 546 10.94 -8.40 -21.74
C ILE A 546 10.03 -8.86 -22.87
N GLN A 547 10.60 -9.23 -24.01
CA GLN A 547 9.83 -9.78 -25.13
C GLN A 547 9.09 -11.06 -24.72
N ARG A 548 9.77 -12.00 -24.06
CA ARG A 548 9.16 -13.23 -23.52
C ARG A 548 8.05 -12.93 -22.52
N GLN A 549 8.29 -12.01 -21.58
CA GLN A 549 7.31 -11.65 -20.56
C GLN A 549 6.04 -11.01 -21.18
N LEU A 550 6.21 -10.09 -22.12
CA LEU A 550 5.09 -9.50 -22.83
C LEU A 550 4.32 -10.59 -23.59
N THR A 551 5.01 -11.41 -24.38
CA THR A 551 4.40 -12.50 -25.17
C THR A 551 3.56 -13.42 -24.29
N ARG A 552 4.11 -13.94 -23.19
CA ARG A 552 3.39 -14.81 -22.25
C ARG A 552 2.16 -14.14 -21.64
N ARG A 553 2.25 -12.85 -21.31
CA ARG A 553 1.10 -12.10 -20.79
C ARG A 553 -0.01 -11.93 -21.80
N ILE A 554 0.33 -11.86 -23.07
CA ILE A 554 -0.66 -11.78 -24.14
C ILE A 554 -1.25 -13.16 -24.43
N GLU A 555 -0.46 -14.24 -24.42
CA GLU A 555 -0.97 -15.61 -24.54
C GLU A 555 -2.03 -15.92 -23.47
N LEU A 556 -1.84 -15.39 -22.26
CA LEU A 556 -2.82 -15.48 -21.18
C LEU A 556 -4.11 -14.68 -21.48
N GLN A 557 -4.07 -13.60 -22.26
CA GLN A 557 -5.23 -12.76 -22.58
C GLN A 557 -6.01 -13.32 -23.77
N ASN A 558 -7.02 -14.15 -23.48
CA ASN A 558 -7.97 -14.66 -24.47
C ASN A 558 -9.40 -14.19 -24.18
N ASP A 559 -9.89 -13.20 -24.93
CA ASP A 559 -11.25 -12.69 -24.74
C ASP A 559 -12.34 -13.74 -25.06
N GLY A 560 -12.01 -14.72 -25.92
CA GLY A 560 -12.93 -15.75 -26.39
C GLY A 560 -13.10 -16.97 -25.48
N ILE A 561 -12.27 -17.14 -24.44
CA ILE A 561 -12.31 -18.36 -23.60
C ILE A 561 -13.59 -18.45 -22.80
N GLY A 562 -14.28 -19.59 -22.87
CA GLY A 562 -15.45 -19.94 -22.07
C GLY A 562 -15.13 -20.98 -21.00
N LEU A 563 -16.02 -21.13 -20.00
CA LEU A 563 -15.88 -22.18 -18.97
C LEU A 563 -15.88 -23.60 -19.56
N SER A 564 -16.57 -23.81 -20.69
CA SER A 564 -16.64 -25.11 -21.38
C SER A 564 -15.34 -25.52 -22.06
N ASP A 565 -14.43 -24.59 -22.28
CA ASP A 565 -13.14 -24.84 -22.94
C ASP A 565 -12.08 -25.32 -21.94
N LEU A 566 -12.41 -25.32 -20.65
CA LEU A 566 -11.49 -25.61 -19.55
C LEU A 566 -11.73 -27.01 -19.00
N ALA A 567 -10.67 -27.82 -18.97
CA ALA A 567 -10.64 -29.10 -18.28
C ALA A 567 -10.13 -28.93 -16.85
N LEU A 568 -10.83 -29.51 -15.87
CA LEU A 568 -10.36 -29.56 -14.48
C LEU A 568 -9.21 -30.57 -14.35
N VAL A 569 -8.09 -30.15 -13.77
CA VAL A 569 -6.95 -31.05 -13.50
C VAL A 569 -6.96 -31.50 -12.04
N ARG A 570 -6.81 -30.55 -11.11
CA ARG A 570 -6.80 -30.83 -9.67
C ARG A 570 -7.07 -29.59 -8.83
N GLU A 571 -7.43 -29.80 -7.56
CA GLU A 571 -7.45 -28.73 -6.57
C GLU A 571 -6.01 -28.34 -6.19
N ILE A 572 -5.69 -27.05 -6.21
CA ILE A 572 -4.35 -26.52 -5.88
C ILE A 572 -4.36 -25.60 -4.66
N GLY A 573 -5.52 -25.19 -4.17
CA GLY A 573 -5.62 -24.39 -2.95
C GLY A 573 -7.05 -24.26 -2.43
N ARG A 574 -7.16 -23.97 -1.13
CA ARG A 574 -8.41 -23.59 -0.46
C ARG A 574 -8.19 -22.27 0.27
N GLY A 575 -8.96 -21.25 -0.09
CA GLY A 575 -9.01 -19.99 0.65
C GLY A 575 -10.20 -19.94 1.61
N ASN A 576 -10.32 -18.84 2.37
CA ASN A 576 -11.38 -18.66 3.37
C ASN A 576 -12.81 -18.79 2.81
N PHE A 577 -13.01 -18.44 1.53
CA PHE A 577 -14.34 -18.35 0.93
C PHE A 577 -14.53 -19.20 -0.33
N GLY A 578 -13.47 -19.82 -0.84
CA GLY A 578 -13.50 -20.51 -2.13
C GLY A 578 -12.33 -21.45 -2.34
N LYS A 579 -12.42 -22.25 -3.41
CA LYS A 579 -11.39 -23.22 -3.81
C LYS A 579 -10.67 -22.74 -5.05
N VAL A 580 -9.43 -23.14 -5.23
CA VAL A 580 -8.61 -22.83 -6.40
C VAL A 580 -8.22 -24.13 -7.08
N PHE A 581 -8.50 -24.22 -8.36
CA PHE A 581 -8.24 -25.39 -9.17
C PHE A 581 -7.24 -25.09 -10.28
N LEU A 582 -6.35 -26.03 -10.56
CA LEU A 582 -5.60 -26.06 -11.81
C LEU A 582 -6.55 -26.52 -12.91
N VAL A 583 -6.68 -25.71 -13.93
CA VAL A 583 -7.49 -26.00 -15.12
C VAL A 583 -6.65 -25.83 -16.37
N TYR A 584 -7.07 -26.44 -17.47
CA TYR A 584 -6.33 -26.47 -18.71
C TYR A 584 -7.21 -26.10 -19.89
N ASP A 585 -6.80 -25.10 -20.67
CA ASP A 585 -7.40 -24.82 -21.97
C ASP A 585 -6.90 -25.86 -22.97
N VAL A 586 -7.81 -26.73 -23.39
CA VAL A 586 -7.52 -27.86 -24.26
C VAL A 586 -7.14 -27.41 -25.67
N GLN A 587 -7.75 -26.32 -26.15
CA GLN A 587 -7.50 -25.83 -27.51
C GLN A 587 -6.11 -25.19 -27.63
N LYS A 588 -5.72 -24.42 -26.62
CA LYS A 588 -4.46 -23.64 -26.64
C LYS A 588 -3.32 -24.28 -25.88
N GLN A 589 -3.59 -25.37 -25.16
CA GLN A 589 -2.62 -26.07 -24.32
C GLN A 589 -2.03 -25.21 -23.19
N VAL A 590 -2.83 -24.30 -22.63
CA VAL A 590 -2.39 -23.34 -21.59
C VAL A 590 -3.01 -23.70 -20.23
N PRO A 591 -2.20 -23.85 -19.17
CA PRO A 591 -2.71 -24.03 -17.82
C PRO A 591 -3.11 -22.70 -17.16
N TYR A 592 -4.19 -22.73 -16.37
CA TYR A 592 -4.71 -21.61 -15.60
C TYR A 592 -5.06 -22.02 -14.17
N ALA A 593 -5.20 -21.02 -13.29
CA ALA A 593 -5.75 -21.19 -11.96
C ALA A 593 -7.20 -20.66 -11.94
N LEU A 594 -8.17 -21.51 -11.64
CA LEU A 594 -9.59 -21.15 -11.53
C LEU A 594 -9.99 -21.07 -10.05
N LYS A 595 -10.16 -19.86 -9.53
CA LYS A 595 -10.75 -19.63 -8.21
C LYS A 595 -12.27 -19.67 -8.33
N SER A 596 -12.91 -20.51 -7.54
CA SER A 596 -14.35 -20.76 -7.51
C SER A 596 -14.92 -20.33 -6.15
N ILE A 597 -15.96 -19.50 -6.16
CA ILE A 597 -16.63 -19.01 -4.95
C ILE A 597 -18.12 -19.29 -5.07
N SER A 598 -18.67 -20.00 -4.08
CA SER A 598 -20.10 -20.32 -4.02
C SER A 598 -20.95 -19.07 -3.71
N ARG A 599 -22.03 -18.86 -4.46
CA ARG A 599 -23.04 -17.81 -4.19
C ARG A 599 -23.67 -17.99 -2.81
N TRP A 600 -23.80 -19.23 -2.34
CA TRP A 600 -24.28 -19.50 -0.99
C TRP A 600 -23.33 -18.91 0.05
N LYS A 601 -22.02 -19.21 -0.03
CA LYS A 601 -21.01 -18.62 0.86
C LYS A 601 -20.99 -17.09 0.77
N ILE A 602 -21.19 -16.54 -0.42
CA ILE A 602 -21.26 -15.08 -0.62
C ILE A 602 -22.43 -14.45 0.15
N ASN A 603 -23.61 -15.07 0.08
CA ASN A 603 -24.81 -14.59 0.78
C ASN A 603 -24.68 -14.78 2.29
N GLU A 604 -24.27 -15.98 2.73
CA GLU A 604 -24.18 -16.34 4.15
C GLU A 604 -23.17 -15.46 4.88
N TYR A 605 -21.96 -15.31 4.32
CA TYR A 605 -20.90 -14.49 4.92
C TYR A 605 -20.98 -13.00 4.55
N LYS A 606 -21.98 -12.59 3.76
CA LYS A 606 -22.20 -11.21 3.31
C LYS A 606 -20.96 -10.57 2.68
N ILE A 607 -20.25 -11.32 1.85
CA ILE A 607 -18.96 -10.92 1.25
C ILE A 607 -19.09 -10.42 -0.20
N PHE A 608 -20.29 -10.12 -0.69
CA PHE A 608 -20.51 -9.69 -2.09
C PHE A 608 -19.70 -8.42 -2.43
N ASP A 609 -19.63 -7.44 -1.53
CA ASP A 609 -18.82 -6.22 -1.70
C ASP A 609 -17.32 -6.55 -1.78
N ASN A 610 -16.84 -7.52 -0.99
CA ASN A 610 -15.46 -7.96 -1.02
C ASN A 610 -15.11 -8.63 -2.35
N VAL A 611 -16.01 -9.47 -2.87
CA VAL A 611 -15.83 -10.18 -4.15
C VAL A 611 -15.83 -9.20 -5.34
N LEU A 612 -16.74 -8.22 -5.34
CA LEU A 612 -16.74 -7.15 -6.34
C LEU A 612 -15.48 -6.29 -6.28
N LEU A 613 -15.02 -5.97 -5.07
CA LEU A 613 -13.80 -5.19 -4.86
C LEU A 613 -12.56 -5.97 -5.31
N GLU A 614 -12.47 -7.26 -5.03
CA GLU A 614 -11.38 -8.13 -5.50
C GLU A 614 -11.33 -8.13 -7.02
N ARG A 615 -12.48 -8.32 -7.70
CA ARG A 615 -12.59 -8.22 -9.17
C ARG A 615 -12.15 -6.86 -9.69
N GLN A 616 -12.66 -5.78 -9.09
CA GLN A 616 -12.32 -4.41 -9.49
C GLN A 616 -10.81 -4.14 -9.35
N ILE A 617 -10.18 -4.62 -8.28
CA ILE A 617 -8.74 -4.48 -8.05
C ILE A 617 -7.99 -5.25 -9.12
N LEU A 618 -8.25 -6.56 -9.25
CA LEU A 618 -7.54 -7.45 -10.17
C LEU A 618 -7.59 -6.98 -11.63
N LEU A 619 -8.72 -6.41 -12.08
CA LEU A 619 -8.86 -5.83 -13.42
C LEU A 619 -7.89 -4.67 -13.70
N GLN A 620 -7.47 -3.94 -12.65
CA GLN A 620 -6.54 -2.82 -12.76
C GLN A 620 -5.07 -3.24 -12.61
N LEU A 621 -4.79 -4.49 -12.20
CA LEU A 621 -3.45 -4.98 -11.93
C LEU A 621 -2.81 -5.56 -13.19
N ASP A 622 -1.65 -5.03 -13.55
CA ASP A 622 -0.87 -5.56 -14.65
C ASP A 622 0.63 -5.21 -14.47
N HIS A 623 1.30 -6.03 -13.66
CA HIS A 623 2.71 -5.84 -13.30
C HIS A 623 3.45 -7.19 -13.32
N PRO A 624 4.68 -7.33 -13.85
CA PRO A 624 5.40 -8.61 -14.06
C PRO A 624 5.30 -9.61 -12.90
N MET A 625 5.47 -9.06 -11.69
CA MET A 625 5.54 -9.78 -10.41
C MET A 625 4.19 -9.82 -9.67
N LEU A 626 3.09 -9.62 -10.39
CA LEU A 626 1.72 -9.84 -9.93
C LEU A 626 1.07 -10.93 -10.77
N MET A 627 0.29 -11.79 -10.11
CA MET A 627 -0.64 -12.70 -10.79
C MET A 627 -1.59 -11.93 -11.70
N LYS A 628 -1.74 -12.38 -12.94
CA LYS A 628 -2.65 -11.78 -13.90
C LYS A 628 -4.05 -12.39 -13.79
N LEU A 629 -5.08 -11.56 -13.65
CA LEU A 629 -6.46 -11.95 -13.94
C LEU A 629 -6.66 -12.00 -15.45
N VAL A 630 -7.16 -13.13 -15.94
CA VAL A 630 -7.46 -13.39 -17.35
C VAL A 630 -8.90 -13.03 -17.66
N LYS A 631 -9.84 -13.66 -16.92
CA LYS A 631 -11.28 -13.51 -17.15
C LYS A 631 -12.06 -13.83 -15.88
N THR A 632 -13.28 -13.34 -15.77
CA THR A 632 -14.24 -13.75 -14.75
C THR A 632 -15.41 -14.47 -15.40
N PHE A 633 -16.04 -15.39 -14.66
CA PHE A 633 -17.24 -16.09 -15.10
C PHE A 633 -18.26 -16.17 -13.96
N LYS A 634 -19.48 -16.57 -14.30
CA LYS A 634 -20.51 -16.96 -13.34
C LYS A 634 -21.38 -18.08 -13.87
N ASP A 635 -22.03 -18.78 -12.96
CA ASP A 635 -23.17 -19.64 -13.23
C ASP A 635 -24.25 -19.46 -12.16
N TYR A 636 -25.26 -20.34 -12.14
CA TYR A 636 -26.36 -20.28 -11.19
C TYR A 636 -25.92 -20.47 -9.72
N HIS A 637 -24.80 -21.13 -9.47
CA HIS A 637 -24.32 -21.49 -8.14
C HIS A 637 -23.06 -20.72 -7.70
N ARG A 638 -22.27 -20.18 -8.62
CA ARG A 638 -20.90 -19.71 -8.35
C ARG A 638 -20.49 -18.49 -9.19
N VAL A 639 -19.46 -17.81 -8.71
CA VAL A 639 -18.64 -16.88 -9.48
C VAL A 639 -17.21 -17.39 -9.55
N TYR A 640 -16.52 -17.08 -10.65
CA TYR A 640 -15.19 -17.62 -10.95
C TYR A 640 -14.21 -16.52 -11.36
N PHE A 641 -12.96 -16.70 -10.95
CA PHE A 641 -11.81 -15.90 -11.40
C PHE A 641 -10.82 -16.83 -12.07
N LEU A 642 -10.61 -16.64 -13.38
CA LEU A 642 -9.58 -17.32 -14.15
C LEU A 642 -8.30 -16.48 -14.13
N CYS A 643 -7.25 -17.02 -13.56
CA CYS A 643 -5.97 -16.36 -13.34
C CYS A 643 -4.83 -17.13 -13.99
N GLU A 644 -3.69 -16.46 -14.18
CA GLU A 644 -2.41 -17.08 -14.51
C GLU A 644 -2.07 -18.19 -13.50
N PHE A 645 -1.72 -19.39 -13.99
CA PHE A 645 -1.12 -20.43 -13.16
C PHE A 645 0.39 -20.20 -13.02
N VAL A 646 0.85 -20.00 -11.78
CA VAL A 646 2.29 -19.88 -11.48
C VAL A 646 2.86 -21.26 -11.23
N ARG A 647 3.80 -21.70 -12.06
CA ARG A 647 4.29 -23.10 -12.11
C ARG A 647 5.20 -23.51 -10.96
N GLY A 648 5.84 -22.57 -10.27
CA GLY A 648 6.74 -22.89 -9.17
C GLY A 648 6.01 -23.07 -7.84
N ILE A 649 6.71 -22.80 -6.74
CA ILE A 649 6.26 -23.03 -5.35
C ILE A 649 6.16 -21.71 -4.59
N ASP A 650 5.47 -21.71 -3.45
CA ASP A 650 5.43 -20.53 -2.59
C ASP A 650 6.79 -20.22 -1.95
N LEU A 651 7.01 -18.95 -1.62
CA LEU A 651 8.26 -18.45 -1.05
C LEU A 651 8.52 -19.05 0.33
N PHE A 652 7.47 -19.47 1.06
CA PHE A 652 7.63 -20.18 2.32
C PHE A 652 8.36 -21.52 2.11
N ASP A 653 7.99 -22.30 1.09
CA ASP A 653 8.69 -23.54 0.74
C ASP A 653 10.08 -23.26 0.14
N VAL A 654 10.26 -22.20 -0.66
CA VAL A 654 11.61 -21.78 -1.13
C VAL A 654 12.55 -21.46 0.03
N MET A 655 12.07 -20.77 1.07
CA MET A 655 12.86 -20.49 2.27
C MET A 655 13.36 -21.78 2.95
N ARG A 656 12.58 -22.87 2.88
CA ARG A 656 12.96 -24.16 3.43
C ARG A 656 14.02 -24.86 2.57
N GLU A 657 13.88 -24.79 1.25
CA GLU A 657 14.86 -25.37 0.33
C GLU A 657 16.20 -24.63 0.33
N LEU A 658 16.18 -23.31 0.46
CA LEU A 658 17.40 -22.49 0.53
C LEU A 658 18.12 -22.60 1.88
N GLU A 659 17.48 -23.14 2.92
CA GLU A 659 17.92 -23.20 4.33
C GLU A 659 18.14 -21.82 5.00
N GLN A 660 18.78 -20.86 4.34
CA GLN A 660 18.94 -19.50 4.82
C GLN A 660 18.96 -18.52 3.64
N ILE A 661 18.09 -17.50 3.72
CA ILE A 661 18.14 -16.35 2.81
C ILE A 661 19.12 -15.35 3.43
N ASP A 662 20.37 -15.39 2.98
CA ASP A 662 21.37 -14.38 3.36
C ASP A 662 21.02 -12.98 2.82
N GLU A 663 21.87 -12.01 3.12
CA GLU A 663 21.62 -10.61 2.77
C GLU A 663 21.48 -10.39 1.26
N GLU A 664 22.31 -11.05 0.45
CA GLU A 664 22.26 -10.92 -1.02
C GLU A 664 20.95 -11.46 -1.58
N LYS A 665 20.52 -12.64 -1.14
CA LYS A 665 19.23 -13.23 -1.55
C LYS A 665 18.05 -12.41 -1.02
N SER A 666 18.18 -11.84 0.18
CA SER A 666 17.16 -10.97 0.78
C SER A 666 16.97 -9.70 -0.03
N VAL A 667 18.06 -9.06 -0.50
CA VAL A 667 17.98 -7.89 -1.39
C VAL A 667 17.16 -8.22 -2.63
N PHE A 668 17.38 -9.39 -3.25
CA PHE A 668 16.63 -9.78 -4.44
C PHE A 668 15.11 -9.84 -4.19
N TYR A 669 14.66 -10.63 -3.20
CA TYR A 669 13.23 -10.81 -2.96
C TYR A 669 12.57 -9.53 -2.43
N ILE A 670 13.23 -8.80 -1.52
CA ILE A 670 12.69 -7.55 -0.98
C ILE A 670 12.63 -6.46 -2.06
N SER A 671 13.62 -6.36 -2.95
CA SER A 671 13.56 -5.41 -4.07
C SER A 671 12.39 -5.71 -5.01
N CYS A 672 12.15 -6.98 -5.33
CA CYS A 672 11.00 -7.38 -6.15
C CYS A 672 9.66 -7.04 -5.48
N LEU A 673 9.50 -7.39 -4.21
CA LEU A 673 8.26 -7.13 -3.45
C LEU A 673 8.04 -5.62 -3.25
N LEU A 674 9.09 -4.83 -3.08
CA LEU A 674 8.98 -3.38 -2.96
C LEU A 674 8.50 -2.71 -4.26
N LEU A 675 8.91 -3.22 -5.43
CA LEU A 675 8.37 -2.79 -6.73
C LEU A 675 6.88 -3.12 -6.87
N VAL A 676 6.47 -4.31 -6.41
CA VAL A 676 5.06 -4.71 -6.36
C VAL A 676 4.25 -3.78 -5.46
N LEU A 677 4.71 -3.54 -4.22
CA LEU A 677 4.03 -2.66 -3.28
C LEU A 677 3.94 -1.23 -3.81
N LYS A 678 5.02 -0.69 -4.40
CA LYS A 678 5.01 0.62 -5.05
C LYS A 678 3.91 0.72 -6.11
N PHE A 679 3.80 -0.29 -6.99
CA PHE A 679 2.76 -0.33 -8.02
C PHE A 679 1.34 -0.32 -7.45
N LEU A 680 1.10 -1.05 -6.36
CA LEU A 680 -0.20 -1.08 -5.67
C LEU A 680 -0.49 0.26 -4.96
N HIS A 681 0.49 0.79 -4.23
CA HIS A 681 0.35 1.99 -3.40
C HIS A 681 0.11 3.25 -4.25
N GLU A 682 0.72 3.36 -5.44
CA GLU A 682 0.45 4.42 -6.42
C GLU A 682 -1.01 4.46 -6.86
N ARG A 683 -1.69 3.29 -6.88
CA ARG A 683 -3.11 3.13 -7.19
C ARG A 683 -4.00 3.19 -5.95
N ARG A 684 -3.43 3.55 -4.80
CA ARG A 684 -4.11 3.56 -3.50
C ARG A 684 -4.69 2.20 -3.10
N ILE A 685 -4.03 1.12 -3.49
CA ILE A 685 -4.38 -0.23 -3.09
C ILE A 685 -3.45 -0.63 -1.94
N VAL A 686 -4.04 -1.00 -0.80
CA VAL A 686 -3.32 -1.65 0.31
C VAL A 686 -3.57 -3.16 0.24
N TYR A 687 -2.51 -3.97 0.36
CA TYR A 687 -2.59 -5.42 0.18
C TYR A 687 -3.06 -6.15 1.44
N ARG A 688 -2.54 -5.80 2.63
CA ARG A 688 -3.01 -6.21 3.97
C ARG A 688 -2.74 -7.64 4.42
N ASP A 689 -2.20 -8.53 3.58
CA ASP A 689 -1.82 -9.89 4.00
C ASP A 689 -0.50 -10.35 3.37
N LEU A 690 0.51 -9.48 3.37
CA LEU A 690 1.84 -9.79 2.82
C LEU A 690 2.58 -10.76 3.74
N LYS A 691 2.86 -11.96 3.23
CA LYS A 691 3.59 -13.05 3.90
C LYS A 691 4.17 -14.02 2.85
N PRO A 692 5.17 -14.86 3.21
CA PRO A 692 5.80 -15.79 2.27
C PRO A 692 4.81 -16.73 1.55
N GLU A 693 3.73 -17.16 2.20
CA GLU A 693 2.73 -18.08 1.65
C GLU A 693 1.91 -17.44 0.50
N ASN A 694 1.79 -16.11 0.49
CA ASN A 694 1.07 -15.38 -0.55
C ASN A 694 1.98 -14.91 -1.70
N VAL A 695 3.24 -15.36 -1.72
CA VAL A 695 4.22 -15.03 -2.77
C VAL A 695 4.65 -16.32 -3.46
N MET A 696 4.24 -16.52 -4.70
CA MET A 696 4.69 -17.66 -5.52
C MET A 696 6.01 -17.31 -6.21
N ILE A 697 6.93 -18.25 -6.33
CA ILE A 697 8.13 -18.11 -7.16
C ILE A 697 7.85 -18.77 -8.52
N ASP A 698 8.02 -18.02 -9.61
CA ASP A 698 7.77 -18.52 -10.96
C ASP A 698 8.96 -19.34 -11.52
N GLU A 699 8.81 -19.88 -12.73
CA GLU A 699 9.85 -20.69 -13.37
C GLU A 699 11.17 -19.96 -13.64
N GLU A 700 11.17 -18.62 -13.63
CA GLU A 700 12.36 -17.80 -13.79
C GLU A 700 13.00 -17.45 -12.44
N GLY A 701 12.39 -17.91 -11.33
CA GLY A 701 12.83 -17.64 -9.97
C GLY A 701 12.38 -16.29 -9.41
N TYR A 702 11.47 -15.59 -10.10
CA TYR A 702 10.96 -14.29 -9.69
C TYR A 702 9.67 -14.42 -8.87
N PRO A 703 9.46 -13.56 -7.85
CA PRO A 703 8.24 -13.61 -7.06
C PRO A 703 7.04 -13.04 -7.82
N LYS A 704 5.88 -13.67 -7.61
CA LYS A 704 4.55 -13.23 -8.03
C LYS A 704 3.65 -13.19 -6.81
N LEU A 705 3.19 -11.99 -6.46
CA LEU A 705 2.20 -11.84 -5.40
C LEU A 705 0.85 -12.36 -5.91
N ILE A 706 0.23 -13.24 -5.12
CA ILE A 706 -1.07 -13.86 -5.38
C ILE A 706 -2.12 -13.39 -4.35
N ASP A 707 -3.35 -13.88 -4.46
CA ASP A 707 -4.49 -13.64 -3.55
C ASP A 707 -4.77 -12.17 -3.14
N PHE A 708 -5.77 -11.56 -3.79
CA PHE A 708 -6.18 -10.18 -3.54
C PHE A 708 -7.47 -10.07 -2.73
N GLY A 709 -7.96 -11.16 -2.12
CA GLY A 709 -9.20 -11.17 -1.34
C GLY A 709 -9.16 -10.25 -0.11
N THR A 710 -7.96 -9.94 0.38
CA THR A 710 -7.75 -8.99 1.48
C THR A 710 -7.33 -7.60 0.99
N ALA A 711 -7.10 -7.36 -0.29
CA ALA A 711 -6.69 -6.05 -0.78
C ALA A 711 -7.84 -5.02 -0.72
N LYS A 712 -7.52 -3.72 -0.72
CA LYS A 712 -8.54 -2.66 -0.69
C LYS A 712 -8.06 -1.36 -1.34
N ILE A 713 -8.93 -0.75 -2.13
CA ILE A 713 -8.75 0.63 -2.62
C ILE A 713 -9.13 1.58 -1.47
N ILE A 714 -8.20 2.42 -1.05
CA ILE A 714 -8.38 3.36 0.07
C ILE A 714 -8.33 4.81 -0.40
N LYS A 715 -9.21 5.67 0.12
CA LYS A 715 -9.10 7.12 -0.11
C LYS A 715 -8.05 7.77 0.79
N ASN A 716 -8.03 7.38 2.07
CA ASN A 716 -6.99 7.81 3.03
C ASN A 716 -6.63 6.65 3.96
N ARG A 717 -7.56 6.24 4.83
CA ARG A 717 -7.38 5.13 5.78
C ARG A 717 -8.51 4.11 5.67
N THR A 718 -8.20 2.89 6.10
CA THR A 718 -9.20 1.86 6.41
C THR A 718 -9.05 1.40 7.87
N PHE A 719 -10.10 0.77 8.39
CA PHE A 719 -10.22 0.41 9.81
C PHE A 719 -10.58 -1.07 10.00
N THR A 720 -10.71 -1.81 8.90
CA THR A 720 -11.07 -3.23 8.96
C THR A 720 -9.86 -4.02 9.44
N VAL A 721 -9.95 -4.66 10.60
CA VAL A 721 -8.88 -5.50 11.14
C VAL A 721 -8.88 -6.83 10.37
N MET A 722 -7.82 -7.08 9.60
CA MET A 722 -7.64 -8.25 8.74
C MET A 722 -6.14 -8.52 8.57
N GLY A 723 -5.79 -9.75 8.17
CA GLY A 723 -4.42 -10.19 7.92
C GLY A 723 -3.97 -11.29 8.88
N THR A 724 -2.79 -11.82 8.64
CA THR A 724 -2.18 -12.88 9.46
C THR A 724 -1.55 -12.30 10.73
N PRO A 725 -1.91 -12.76 11.95
CA PRO A 725 -1.57 -12.08 13.21
C PRO A 725 -0.10 -11.65 13.37
N HIS A 726 0.86 -12.53 13.06
CA HIS A 726 2.29 -12.23 13.18
C HIS A 726 2.82 -11.17 12.20
N TYR A 727 2.10 -10.94 11.10
CA TYR A 727 2.46 -9.96 10.06
C TYR A 727 1.69 -8.65 10.21
N MET A 728 0.66 -8.60 11.05
CA MET A 728 -0.17 -7.41 11.22
C MET A 728 0.58 -6.26 11.90
N ALA A 729 0.43 -5.06 11.33
CA ALA A 729 1.00 -3.85 11.88
C ALA A 729 0.31 -3.42 13.19
N PRO A 730 1.01 -2.76 14.14
CA PRO A 730 0.46 -2.36 15.43
C PRO A 730 -0.81 -1.49 15.33
N GLU A 731 -0.89 -0.60 14.35
CA GLU A 731 -2.02 0.29 14.09
C GLU A 731 -3.26 -0.44 13.57
N ILE A 732 -3.08 -1.60 12.91
CA ILE A 732 -4.20 -2.48 12.55
C ILE A 732 -4.79 -3.07 13.82
N ILE A 733 -3.94 -3.59 14.70
CA ILE A 733 -4.33 -4.21 15.99
C ILE A 733 -5.00 -3.18 16.90
N LYS A 734 -4.47 -1.94 16.96
CA LYS A 734 -5.05 -0.84 17.76
C LYS A 734 -6.39 -0.32 17.22
N GLY A 735 -6.73 -0.60 15.96
CA GLY A 735 -7.95 -0.08 15.34
C GLY A 735 -7.96 1.44 15.13
N THR A 736 -6.80 2.10 15.15
CA THR A 736 -6.68 3.57 14.98
C THR A 736 -6.86 4.03 13.53
N GLY A 737 -6.97 3.07 12.60
CA GLY A 737 -6.97 3.30 11.17
C GLY A 737 -5.57 3.22 10.60
N TYR A 738 -5.46 2.70 9.38
CA TYR A 738 -4.20 2.42 8.71
C TYR A 738 -4.31 2.60 7.19
N GLY A 739 -3.19 2.69 6.50
CA GLY A 739 -3.10 2.83 5.05
C GLY A 739 -2.04 1.90 4.47
N ILE A 740 -1.24 2.41 3.53
CA ILE A 740 -0.25 1.64 2.74
C ILE A 740 0.99 1.23 3.54
N GLU A 741 1.22 1.90 4.67
CA GLU A 741 2.36 1.77 5.59
C GLU A 741 2.32 0.43 6.33
N ALA A 742 1.13 -0.17 6.46
CA ALA A 742 0.95 -1.49 7.02
C ALA A 742 1.58 -2.60 6.17
N ASP A 743 1.59 -2.45 4.84
CA ASP A 743 2.28 -3.40 3.95
C ASP A 743 3.80 -3.33 4.14
N LEU A 744 4.35 -2.14 4.43
CA LEU A 744 5.78 -1.95 4.71
C LEU A 744 6.20 -2.59 6.05
N TRP A 745 5.32 -2.59 7.05
CA TRP A 745 5.55 -3.36 8.28
C TRP A 745 5.65 -4.85 7.97
N SER A 746 4.68 -5.37 7.20
CA SER A 746 4.64 -6.78 6.80
C SER A 746 5.90 -7.17 6.00
N LEU A 747 6.39 -6.29 5.12
CA LEU A 747 7.66 -6.44 4.41
C LEU A 747 8.86 -6.49 5.38
N GLY A 748 8.84 -5.68 6.44
CA GLY A 748 9.83 -5.71 7.51
C GLY A 748 9.84 -7.02 8.30
N VAL A 749 8.66 -7.59 8.56
CA VAL A 749 8.52 -8.91 9.19
C VAL A 749 9.14 -9.98 8.31
N MET A 750 8.85 -9.98 7.00
CA MET A 750 9.45 -10.91 6.03
C MET A 750 10.99 -10.76 5.94
N LEU A 751 11.51 -9.53 5.86
CA LEU A 751 12.96 -9.30 5.83
C LEU A 751 13.63 -9.85 7.10
N TYR A 752 13.02 -9.64 8.27
CA TYR A 752 13.52 -10.20 9.51
C TYR A 752 13.55 -11.73 9.44
N GLU A 753 12.46 -12.34 8.97
CA GLU A 753 12.34 -13.79 8.86
C GLU A 753 13.38 -14.39 7.89
N PHE A 754 13.66 -13.74 6.76
CA PHE A 754 14.69 -14.17 5.82
C PHE A 754 16.07 -14.27 6.49
N LEU A 755 16.43 -13.23 7.24
CA LEU A 755 17.76 -13.09 7.83
C LEU A 755 17.98 -13.95 9.07
N PHE A 756 16.93 -14.12 9.88
CA PHE A 756 17.02 -14.75 11.21
C PHE A 756 16.26 -16.07 11.35
N CYS A 757 15.42 -16.42 10.37
CA CYS A 757 14.61 -17.64 10.36
C CYS A 757 13.65 -17.77 11.56
N SER A 758 13.30 -16.64 12.16
CA SER A 758 12.33 -16.50 13.24
C SER A 758 11.56 -15.21 13.03
N LEU A 759 10.37 -15.10 13.60
CA LEU A 759 9.60 -13.86 13.56
C LEU A 759 10.18 -12.82 14.54
N PRO A 760 10.06 -11.51 14.24
CA PRO A 760 10.57 -10.44 15.11
C PRO A 760 9.84 -10.35 16.45
N PHE A 761 8.58 -10.77 16.49
CA PHE A 761 7.72 -10.74 17.66
C PHE A 761 6.96 -12.06 17.76
N ALA A 762 6.82 -12.57 18.99
CA ALA A 762 5.93 -13.69 19.31
C ALA A 762 6.12 -14.97 18.47
N ASP A 763 7.35 -15.29 18.04
CA ASP A 763 7.67 -16.49 17.24
C ASP A 763 7.31 -17.81 17.96
N ASP A 764 7.34 -17.80 19.29
CA ASP A 764 7.06 -18.92 20.18
C ASP A 764 5.60 -18.99 20.66
N GLU A 765 4.75 -18.05 20.23
CA GLU A 765 3.40 -17.91 20.74
C GLU A 765 2.34 -18.23 19.66
N GLN A 766 1.27 -18.88 20.10
CA GLN A 766 0.15 -19.29 19.24
C GLN A 766 -1.16 -18.59 19.63
N ASP A 767 -1.26 -18.15 20.87
CA ASP A 767 -2.40 -17.38 21.32
C ASP A 767 -2.39 -16.00 20.65
N THR A 768 -3.40 -15.76 19.80
CA THR A 768 -3.53 -14.52 19.02
C THR A 768 -3.51 -13.27 19.90
N PHE A 769 -4.09 -13.36 21.11
CA PHE A 769 -4.09 -12.24 22.04
C PHE A 769 -2.67 -11.91 22.52
N LYS A 770 -1.90 -12.92 22.93
CA LYS A 770 -0.50 -12.71 23.35
C LYS A 770 0.39 -12.26 22.19
N ILE A 771 0.15 -12.74 20.98
CA ILE A 771 0.85 -12.25 19.76
C ILE A 771 0.61 -10.75 19.59
N TYR A 772 -0.66 -10.31 19.62
CA TYR A 772 -1.02 -8.90 19.51
C TYR A 772 -0.39 -8.04 20.60
N LYS A 773 -0.43 -8.52 21.85
CA LYS A 773 0.19 -7.83 22.98
C LYS A 773 1.70 -7.63 22.76
N ARG A 774 2.41 -8.69 22.35
CA ARG A 774 3.86 -8.62 22.10
C ARG A 774 4.22 -7.73 20.92
N ILE A 775 3.44 -7.74 19.84
CA ILE A 775 3.62 -6.79 18.73
C ILE A 775 3.49 -5.34 19.21
N GLN A 776 2.56 -5.06 20.13
CA GLN A 776 2.33 -3.72 20.65
C GLN A 776 3.35 -3.29 21.71
N GLU A 777 3.83 -4.21 22.56
CA GLU A 777 4.64 -3.90 23.76
C GLU A 777 6.13 -4.20 23.56
N ASP A 778 6.51 -5.31 22.93
CA ASP A 778 7.92 -5.72 22.85
C ASP A 778 8.73 -4.77 21.96
N SER A 779 9.95 -4.45 22.39
CA SER A 779 10.93 -3.77 21.53
C SER A 779 11.58 -4.77 20.57
N LEU A 780 11.90 -4.32 19.35
CA LEU A 780 12.61 -5.11 18.36
C LEU A 780 13.95 -5.61 18.91
N ARG A 781 14.22 -6.91 18.78
CA ARG A 781 15.50 -7.53 19.18
C ARG A 781 16.16 -8.19 17.97
N LEU A 782 17.44 -7.87 17.75
CA LEU A 782 18.24 -8.47 16.68
C LEU A 782 19.24 -9.48 17.28
N PRO A 783 19.24 -10.76 16.85
CA PRO A 783 20.17 -11.78 17.34
C PRO A 783 21.64 -11.37 17.14
N LEU A 784 22.49 -11.55 18.16
CA LEU A 784 23.92 -11.25 18.07
C LEU A 784 24.71 -12.40 17.40
N PRO A 785 25.73 -12.11 16.57
CA PRO A 785 26.21 -10.79 16.18
C PRO A 785 25.41 -10.21 14.99
N SER A 786 24.46 -9.33 15.29
CA SER A 786 23.64 -8.61 14.30
C SER A 786 24.46 -7.57 13.51
N THR A 787 25.70 -7.30 13.94
CA THR A 787 26.67 -6.45 13.25
C THR A 787 27.17 -7.01 11.92
N LYS A 788 26.80 -8.25 11.56
CA LYS A 788 27.13 -8.84 10.26
C LYS A 788 26.25 -8.33 9.10
N PHE A 789 25.07 -7.77 9.39
CA PHE A 789 24.10 -7.40 8.37
C PHE A 789 23.96 -5.88 8.28
N GLY A 790 24.11 -5.32 7.07
CA GLY A 790 23.93 -3.88 6.80
C GLY A 790 22.47 -3.42 6.90
N CYS A 791 21.54 -4.34 7.16
CA CYS A 791 20.09 -4.14 7.15
C CYS A 791 19.49 -3.57 8.44
N ARG A 792 20.27 -3.40 9.52
CA ARG A 792 19.74 -3.05 10.84
C ARG A 792 18.87 -1.79 10.82
N SER A 793 19.36 -0.70 10.23
CA SER A 793 18.62 0.56 10.15
C SER A 793 17.36 0.43 9.27
N LEU A 794 17.38 -0.45 8.27
CA LEU A 794 16.20 -0.74 7.45
C LEU A 794 15.13 -1.49 8.26
N LEU A 795 15.52 -2.50 9.04
CA LEU A 795 14.61 -3.24 9.93
C LEU A 795 14.02 -2.32 11.00
N GLU A 796 14.83 -1.47 11.63
CA GLU A 796 14.37 -0.49 12.61
C GLU A 796 13.38 0.53 11.98
N LYS A 797 13.58 0.89 10.70
CA LYS A 797 12.65 1.72 9.94
C LYS A 797 11.34 1.01 9.62
N LEU A 798 11.38 -0.20 9.06
CA LEU A 798 10.19 -0.93 8.61
C LEU A 798 9.35 -1.46 9.79
N LEU A 799 10.00 -1.90 10.87
CA LEU A 799 9.36 -2.40 12.10
C LEU A 799 9.19 -1.31 13.16
N ASN A 800 9.14 -0.04 12.74
CA ASN A 800 8.78 1.04 13.63
C ASN A 800 7.27 1.01 13.94
N LYS A 801 6.93 1.03 15.23
CA LYS A 801 5.52 1.01 15.68
C LYS A 801 4.74 2.26 15.28
N ASN A 802 5.43 3.39 15.01
CA ASN A 802 4.84 4.57 14.41
C ASN A 802 4.85 4.43 12.87
N PRO A 803 3.67 4.33 12.20
CA PRO A 803 3.60 4.13 10.76
C PRO A 803 4.26 5.26 9.96
N SER A 804 4.24 6.51 10.46
CA SER A 804 4.85 7.67 9.78
C SER A 804 6.37 7.50 9.61
N MET A 805 7.03 6.88 10.58
CA MET A 805 8.49 6.66 10.56
C MET A 805 8.92 5.63 9.50
N ARG A 806 8.00 4.74 9.09
CA ARG A 806 8.26 3.78 8.01
C ARG A 806 8.38 4.47 6.65
N GLY A 807 7.68 5.58 6.45
CA GLY A 807 7.68 6.35 5.21
C GLY A 807 6.85 5.69 4.10
N ASN A 808 7.37 5.68 2.88
CA ASN A 808 6.70 5.12 1.70
C ASN A 808 7.70 4.27 0.89
N CYS A 809 7.22 3.58 -0.16
CA CYS A 809 8.09 2.73 -0.98
C CYS A 809 9.29 3.51 -1.55
N GLU A 810 9.12 4.76 -2.00
CA GLU A 810 10.22 5.56 -2.55
C GLU A 810 11.31 5.88 -1.53
N SER A 811 10.93 6.20 -0.29
CA SER A 811 11.91 6.48 0.78
C SER A 811 12.64 5.21 1.21
N VAL A 812 11.96 4.07 1.20
CA VAL A 812 12.56 2.75 1.45
C VAL A 812 13.53 2.37 0.34
N MET A 813 13.18 2.57 -0.94
CA MET A 813 14.05 2.28 -2.09
C MET A 813 15.35 3.10 -2.10
N LYS A 814 15.35 4.29 -1.47
CA LYS A 814 16.53 5.18 -1.33
C LYS A 814 17.41 4.84 -0.13
N HIS A 815 17.01 3.88 0.71
CA HIS A 815 17.76 3.51 1.90
C HIS A 815 19.12 2.91 1.52
N GLY A 816 20.17 3.19 2.31
CA GLY A 816 21.54 2.77 2.01
C GLY A 816 21.75 1.25 1.88
N TRP A 817 20.81 0.46 2.41
CA TRP A 817 20.80 -1.01 2.24
C TRP A 817 20.60 -1.45 0.79
N PHE A 818 19.95 -0.63 -0.04
CA PHE A 818 19.76 -0.89 -1.48
C PHE A 818 20.84 -0.21 -2.35
N PHE A 819 21.98 0.17 -1.77
CA PHE A 819 23.06 0.79 -2.53
C PHE A 819 23.51 -0.13 -3.68
N GLY A 820 23.52 0.40 -4.91
CA GLY A 820 23.89 -0.35 -6.12
C GLY A 820 22.75 -1.17 -6.75
N VAL A 821 21.56 -1.22 -6.15
CA VAL A 821 20.39 -1.87 -6.75
C VAL A 821 19.94 -1.09 -7.98
N ASN A 822 19.87 -1.78 -9.12
CA ASN A 822 19.27 -1.26 -10.34
C ASN A 822 17.82 -1.76 -10.45
N TRP A 823 16.87 -0.90 -10.08
CA TRP A 823 15.44 -1.23 -10.05
C TRP A 823 14.86 -1.57 -11.43
N ASP A 824 15.37 -0.96 -12.50
CA ASP A 824 14.93 -1.24 -13.88
C ASP A 824 15.29 -2.67 -14.29
N LYS A 825 16.47 -3.16 -13.90
CA LYS A 825 16.87 -4.56 -14.15
C LYS A 825 15.97 -5.56 -13.42
N PHE A 826 15.55 -5.25 -12.20
CA PHE A 826 14.59 -6.08 -11.46
C PHE A 826 13.23 -6.11 -12.16
N LEU A 827 12.72 -4.95 -12.57
CA LEU A 827 11.44 -4.86 -13.26
C LEU A 827 11.46 -5.60 -14.61
N ALA A 828 12.59 -5.55 -15.32
CA ALA A 828 12.84 -6.25 -16.56
C ALA A 828 13.24 -7.73 -16.40
N LYS A 829 13.25 -8.24 -15.16
CA LYS A 829 13.66 -9.62 -14.81
C LYS A 829 15.06 -10.03 -15.30
N GLN A 830 16.04 -9.13 -15.19
CA GLN A 830 17.41 -9.36 -15.68
C GLN A 830 18.41 -9.78 -14.61
N ASN A 831 18.04 -9.67 -13.34
CA ASN A 831 18.87 -10.10 -12.23
C ASN A 831 18.83 -11.63 -12.11
N LYS A 832 19.96 -12.25 -11.77
CA LYS A 832 20.00 -13.68 -11.52
C LYS A 832 19.17 -14.02 -10.28
N ALA A 833 18.16 -14.87 -10.44
CA ALA A 833 17.32 -15.30 -9.32
C ALA A 833 18.11 -16.19 -8.33
N PRO A 834 17.90 -16.03 -7.01
CA PRO A 834 18.52 -16.85 -5.97
C PRO A 834 18.16 -18.34 -6.03
N TYR A 835 16.94 -18.61 -6.47
CA TYR A 835 16.34 -19.93 -6.54
C TYR A 835 15.54 -20.03 -7.83
N ILE A 836 15.75 -21.11 -8.57
CA ILE A 836 14.99 -21.44 -9.78
C ILE A 836 14.30 -22.77 -9.46
N PRO A 837 12.96 -22.81 -9.44
CA PRO A 837 12.23 -24.04 -9.16
C PRO A 837 12.54 -25.14 -10.17
N ASP A 838 12.58 -26.39 -9.72
CA ASP A 838 12.59 -27.53 -10.64
C ASP A 838 11.18 -27.74 -11.21
N ILE A 839 11.01 -27.41 -12.50
CA ILE A 839 9.72 -27.45 -13.18
C ILE A 839 9.60 -28.74 -14.02
N SER A 840 10.41 -29.77 -13.72
CA SER A 840 10.42 -31.01 -14.50
C SER A 840 9.10 -31.78 -14.46
N ASP A 841 8.19 -31.48 -13.52
CA ASP A 841 6.93 -32.24 -13.40
C ASP A 841 5.69 -31.49 -12.84
N PRO A 842 5.13 -30.48 -13.54
CA PRO A 842 3.76 -30.03 -13.24
C PRO A 842 2.72 -30.41 -14.32
N ILE A 843 3.18 -31.04 -15.42
CA ILE A 843 2.38 -31.40 -16.61
C ILE A 843 2.25 -32.93 -16.76
N GLY A 844 2.96 -33.74 -15.96
CA GLY A 844 2.79 -35.21 -15.96
C GLY A 844 1.32 -35.63 -15.76
N ASP A 845 0.56 -34.87 -14.97
CA ASP A 845 -0.89 -35.04 -14.79
C ASP A 845 -1.71 -34.63 -16.03
N LEU A 846 -1.23 -33.70 -16.86
CA LEU A 846 -1.92 -33.29 -18.09
C LEU A 846 -1.91 -34.40 -19.17
N ALA A 847 -0.96 -35.33 -19.11
CA ALA A 847 -0.97 -36.53 -19.95
C ALA A 847 -2.16 -37.47 -19.66
N SER A 848 -2.78 -37.34 -18.48
CA SER A 848 -4.03 -38.07 -18.15
C SER A 848 -5.27 -37.42 -18.76
N VAL A 849 -5.20 -36.14 -19.15
CA VAL A 849 -6.24 -35.41 -19.87
C VAL A 849 -6.07 -35.68 -21.37
N ASN A 850 -6.05 -36.97 -21.73
CA ASN A 850 -5.90 -37.42 -23.11
C ASN A 850 -7.28 -37.34 -23.79
N ILE A 851 -7.56 -36.22 -24.44
CA ILE A 851 -8.83 -35.97 -25.13
C ILE A 851 -8.69 -36.46 -26.56
N GLU A 852 -8.70 -37.77 -26.74
CA GLU A 852 -8.98 -38.37 -28.05
C GLU A 852 -10.50 -38.51 -28.21
N GLY A 853 -11.14 -37.46 -28.75
CA GLY A 853 -12.47 -37.58 -29.37
C GLY A 853 -13.71 -37.60 -28.47
N GLU A 854 -13.60 -37.50 -27.15
CA GLU A 854 -14.77 -37.38 -26.24
C GLU A 854 -15.03 -35.92 -25.82
N THR A 855 -16.32 -35.54 -25.73
CA THR A 855 -16.75 -34.26 -25.14
C THR A 855 -16.22 -34.12 -23.71
N LEU A 856 -15.55 -33.01 -23.44
CA LEU A 856 -15.06 -32.65 -22.11
C LEU A 856 -16.18 -32.72 -21.07
N PRO A 857 -15.95 -33.35 -19.89
CA PRO A 857 -16.90 -33.27 -18.78
C PRO A 857 -17.14 -31.81 -18.39
N ASP A 858 -18.39 -31.45 -18.06
CA ASP A 858 -18.69 -30.08 -17.62
C ASP A 858 -17.97 -29.79 -16.30
N ILE A 859 -17.01 -28.86 -16.35
CA ILE A 859 -16.23 -28.41 -15.20
C ILE A 859 -17.12 -27.98 -14.03
N ARG A 860 -18.33 -27.47 -14.30
CA ARG A 860 -19.30 -27.07 -13.27
C ARG A 860 -19.77 -28.26 -12.45
N THR A 861 -20.03 -29.39 -13.10
CA THR A 861 -20.46 -30.64 -12.47
C THR A 861 -19.32 -31.23 -11.65
N GLN A 862 -18.10 -31.26 -12.21
CA GLN A 862 -16.93 -31.77 -11.51
C GLN A 862 -16.61 -30.96 -10.23
N ILE A 863 -16.66 -29.63 -10.32
CA ILE A 863 -16.48 -28.76 -9.14
C ILE A 863 -17.60 -28.98 -8.13
N TYR A 864 -18.85 -29.16 -8.59
CA TYR A 864 -19.98 -29.46 -7.71
C TYR A 864 -19.77 -30.78 -6.96
N GLU A 865 -19.38 -31.87 -7.61
CA GLU A 865 -19.11 -33.16 -6.97
C GLU A 865 -17.99 -33.09 -5.91
N LEU A 866 -16.96 -32.28 -6.16
CA LEU A 866 -15.88 -32.02 -5.20
C LEU A 866 -16.32 -31.17 -3.99
N GLU A 867 -17.50 -30.55 -4.05
CA GLU A 867 -18.08 -29.71 -3.00
C GLU A 867 -19.21 -30.40 -2.19
N ILE A 868 -19.87 -31.45 -2.71
CA ILE A 868 -21.01 -32.17 -2.07
C ILE A 868 -20.73 -32.72 -0.65
N LYS A 869 -19.47 -32.72 -0.19
CA LYS A 869 -19.14 -33.07 1.21
C LYS A 869 -19.49 -31.97 2.23
N GLU A 870 -19.91 -30.79 1.78
CA GLU A 870 -20.39 -29.71 2.65
C GLU A 870 -21.92 -29.77 2.75
N PRO A 871 -22.54 -29.76 3.95
CA PRO A 871 -24.00 -29.78 4.06
C PRO A 871 -24.61 -28.54 3.42
N VAL A 872 -25.85 -28.68 2.92
CA VAL A 872 -26.63 -27.56 2.35
C VAL A 872 -27.57 -27.03 3.44
N PRO A 873 -27.30 -25.85 4.05
CA PRO A 873 -28.16 -25.32 5.09
C PRO A 873 -29.29 -24.45 4.52
N GLU A 874 -30.39 -24.35 5.28
CA GLU A 874 -31.61 -23.63 4.91
C GLU A 874 -31.38 -22.12 4.70
N ILE A 875 -32.10 -21.58 3.70
CA ILE A 875 -31.97 -20.20 3.20
C ILE A 875 -32.39 -19.18 4.27
N THR A 876 -31.48 -18.30 4.68
CA THR A 876 -31.77 -17.17 5.59
C THR A 876 -32.21 -15.90 4.84
N LYS A 877 -32.95 -15.02 5.54
CA LYS A 877 -33.85 -13.98 5.00
C LYS A 877 -33.22 -12.69 4.45
N ASN A 878 -31.91 -12.60 4.23
CA ASN A 878 -31.28 -11.39 3.65
C ASN A 878 -30.37 -11.75 2.47
N GLN A 879 -30.92 -11.69 1.26
CA GLN A 879 -30.23 -12.04 0.01
C GLN A 879 -29.40 -10.88 -0.54
N ALA A 880 -28.29 -11.17 -1.21
CA ALA A 880 -27.55 -10.18 -2.00
C ALA A 880 -28.49 -9.48 -3.00
N PRO A 881 -28.18 -8.21 -3.40
CA PRO A 881 -28.99 -7.50 -4.39
C PRO A 881 -29.15 -8.32 -5.67
N LYS A 882 -30.33 -8.22 -6.31
CA LYS A 882 -30.57 -8.88 -7.59
C LYS A 882 -29.53 -8.39 -8.61
N ASP A 883 -28.89 -9.33 -9.32
CA ASP A 883 -27.89 -9.07 -10.37
C ASP A 883 -26.62 -8.33 -9.90
N TRP A 884 -26.23 -8.43 -8.63
CA TRP A 884 -24.99 -7.81 -8.10
C TRP A 884 -23.71 -8.23 -8.87
N ASP A 885 -23.74 -9.40 -9.50
CA ASP A 885 -22.66 -9.98 -10.28
C ASP A 885 -22.91 -9.88 -11.79
N ALA A 886 -23.72 -8.91 -12.25
CA ALA A 886 -24.03 -8.72 -13.68
C ALA A 886 -22.78 -8.64 -14.57
N ASP A 887 -21.70 -8.04 -14.07
CA ASP A 887 -20.46 -7.84 -14.82
C ASP A 887 -19.46 -9.02 -14.74
N PHE A 888 -19.75 -10.07 -13.96
CA PHE A 888 -19.05 -11.36 -14.03
C PHE A 888 -19.54 -12.14 -15.25
#